data_AF-A0A672PT36-F1
#
_entry.id   AF-A0A672PT36-F1
#
_cell.length_a   1.000
_cell.length_b   1.000
_cell.length_c   1.000
_cell.angle_alpha   90.00
_cell.angle_beta   90.00
_cell.angle_gamma   90.00
#
_symmetry.space_group_name_H-M   'P 1'
#
loop_
_entity.id
_entity.type
_entity.pdbx_description
1 polymer ?
#
loop_
_entity_poly.entity_id
_entity_poly.type
_entity_poly.pdbx_seq_one_letter_code
_entity_poly.pdbx_strand_id
1 'polypeptide(L)'
;MKHLKTSCCLDTPTSFFFFLNVFSFVILDCDLNIRSLIKAITKSVYCHLQNIARIRSFSSTFLLNGPTRIGSVYKKAVYRQYTDESYSTEIPKPAWLGFLGPILRAEVGDVIEVQMKNFARRPYSLHPHGVFYEKNSEGALYPDGTTGRDKRDDAVAPGESYTYTWQVKPEYAPTEADASCLTWIYHSHGDAPKDIASGLIGALLTCKKGTLDISQKRSDVDEDFILMFSVVDENLSWYLEENIKMFCSDKDATNKLKNNTDEEFRESNLMHCKSQDCVSDVPCLGISSACLSYLYYSAVDPVRDTNSGLFGPIQVCKKGVSHTQKKICHEFFLLFSVMDENESWYLEENIEKFGSSDSSSTNEEFQESNKMHAVNGLMYGNLEGLDLCNGEHVMWHILGLGTEMDIHGVFFEGNTFRRDGMNRDTLSVFPHTTVTVSMTPDNDGQFELSCRTGEHYEAGMRQHYEVKACSTVTPAAEHFSSTVWYYIAAEEVEWNYAPNRTWELEKHNTTLEESPGSVFLEQSENLIGGKYKKVVFREYIDETFTKRKPRHPEEEHLEIMGPIIRAEVGERIQVVFKNNARRPYSIHAHGVKTSKTHQDGVQPGHMLTYNWTIPKRSGPGPSDPNCITFAYYSSVSLVKDLMSGLVGPLIVCHKNILNSDRRRKDIDKEFALLFMVFDENESHYLDENIKTYLNADPEKFDKYDGDFMESNKMHGINGKMYANLHGLNMTENDKTEWYLIGLGNEVDMHTVHFHAQSFTYKMNHSHRADVYDLFPGTFQTIELTAGSPGQWLLHCHVTDHIHAGMETIFTVHPKETNSVSGITTHASTKGDLRQGEKEEVTEIFKEKGEL
;
A
#
# COMPACT_ATOMS: atom_id res chain seq x y z
N MET A 1 -0.45 -75.76 -7.40
CA MET A 1 -0.93 -76.94 -6.64
C MET A 1 -1.58 -76.44 -5.36
N LYS A 2 -2.89 -76.75 -5.18
CA LYS A 2 -3.69 -76.88 -3.94
C LYS A 2 -3.69 -75.69 -2.94
N HIS A 3 -4.80 -75.10 -2.48
CA HIS A 3 -6.24 -75.40 -2.53
C HIS A 3 -7.05 -74.11 -2.27
N LEU A 4 -8.23 -74.00 -2.89
CA LEU A 4 -9.31 -73.03 -2.60
C LEU A 4 -10.08 -73.34 -1.30
N LYS A 5 -10.65 -72.29 -0.67
CA LYS A 5 -12.01 -72.17 -0.08
C LYS A 5 -12.28 -70.68 0.27
N THR A 6 -12.97 -69.89 -0.55
CA THR A 6 -14.41 -69.49 -0.47
C THR A 6 -14.93 -68.98 0.88
N SER A 7 -15.29 -67.68 0.96
CA SER A 7 -16.68 -67.19 1.16
C SER A 7 -16.76 -65.64 1.17
N CYS A 8 -17.93 -65.15 0.76
CA CYS A 8 -18.33 -63.81 0.31
C CYS A 8 -18.65 -62.75 1.40
N CYS A 9 -18.58 -61.49 0.93
CA CYS A 9 -19.43 -60.30 1.21
C CYS A 9 -19.51 -59.71 2.63
N LEU A 10 -19.13 -58.43 2.77
CA LEU A 10 -20.07 -57.30 2.95
C LEU A 10 -19.32 -55.96 3.04
N ASP A 11 -19.74 -55.03 2.17
CA ASP A 11 -19.77 -53.57 2.26
C ASP A 11 -18.95 -52.83 3.34
N THR A 12 -18.07 -51.94 2.88
CA THR A 12 -17.71 -50.71 3.62
C THR A 12 -17.76 -49.52 2.67
N PRO A 13 -18.49 -48.43 3.01
CA PRO A 13 -18.55 -47.24 2.19
C PRO A 13 -17.23 -46.47 2.29
N THR A 14 -16.85 -45.89 1.16
CA THR A 14 -15.82 -44.85 1.02
C THR A 14 -16.12 -43.67 1.96
N SER A 15 -15.36 -43.55 3.05
CA SER A 15 -15.27 -42.32 3.83
C SER A 15 -14.08 -41.50 3.34
N PHE A 16 -14.37 -40.40 2.66
CA PHE A 16 -13.45 -39.30 2.44
C PHE A 16 -12.99 -38.76 3.80
N PHE A 17 -11.70 -38.92 4.14
CA PHE A 17 -11.09 -38.24 5.28
C PHE A 17 -10.78 -36.79 4.90
N PHE A 18 -11.62 -35.86 5.35
CA PHE A 18 -11.20 -34.46 5.54
C PHE A 18 -10.31 -34.41 6.79
N PHE A 19 -9.09 -33.88 6.68
CA PHE A 19 -8.33 -33.46 7.87
C PHE A 19 -8.97 -32.16 8.39
N LEU A 20 -9.92 -32.29 9.32
CA LEU A 20 -10.29 -31.17 10.18
C LEU A 20 -9.19 -31.03 11.25
N ASN A 21 -8.52 -29.89 11.30
CA ASN A 21 -7.91 -29.41 12.54
C ASN A 21 -9.00 -28.60 13.27
N VAL A 22 -9.84 -29.27 14.06
CA VAL A 22 -10.78 -28.59 14.98
C VAL A 22 -10.55 -29.16 16.35
N PHE A 23 -10.30 -28.26 17.30
CA PHE A 23 -10.09 -28.58 18.69
C PHE A 23 -11.45 -28.60 19.39
N SER A 24 -11.78 -29.69 20.08
CA SER A 24 -12.97 -29.84 20.94
C SER A 24 -12.91 -31.17 21.71
N PHE A 25 -13.36 -31.40 22.97
CA PHE A 25 -13.58 -30.65 24.22
C PHE A 25 -13.89 -31.71 25.33
N VAL A 26 -13.85 -31.27 26.60
CA VAL A 26 -14.42 -31.87 27.84
C VAL A 26 -13.47 -32.71 28.72
N ILE A 27 -13.52 -32.36 30.01
CA ILE A 27 -12.72 -32.91 31.10
C ILE A 27 -12.90 -34.43 31.28
N LEU A 28 -11.74 -35.08 31.46
CA LEU A 28 -11.40 -36.44 31.89
C LEU A 28 -11.31 -37.57 30.83
N ASP A 29 -10.04 -37.96 30.67
CA ASP A 29 -9.41 -39.22 30.26
C ASP A 29 -9.40 -39.73 28.81
N CYS A 30 -8.15 -40.01 28.40
CA CYS A 30 -7.61 -40.86 27.33
C CYS A 30 -7.58 -40.36 25.86
N ASP A 31 -6.32 -40.16 25.42
CA ASP A 31 -5.69 -40.38 24.10
C ASP A 31 -6.32 -39.80 22.82
N LEU A 32 -5.75 -38.69 22.31
CA LEU A 32 -5.02 -38.57 21.01
C LEU A 32 -4.72 -37.09 20.66
N ASN A 33 -3.54 -36.86 20.05
CA ASN A 33 -2.84 -35.57 19.87
C ASN A 33 -3.60 -34.47 19.09
N ILE A 34 -3.75 -33.31 19.75
CA ILE A 34 -4.19 -31.99 19.26
C ILE A 34 -3.30 -30.94 19.99
N ARG A 35 -2.80 -29.86 19.37
CA ARG A 35 -1.82 -28.91 20.00
C ARG A 35 -2.24 -27.43 19.92
N SER A 36 -2.62 -26.86 21.07
CA SER A 36 -3.05 -25.46 21.22
C SER A 36 -1.85 -24.54 21.45
N LEU A 37 -1.91 -23.32 20.93
CA LEU A 37 -0.99 -22.24 21.29
C LEU A 37 -1.70 -21.30 22.24
N ILE A 38 -1.21 -21.24 23.48
CA ILE A 38 -1.81 -20.44 24.53
C ILE A 38 -0.92 -19.22 24.74
N LYS A 39 -1.46 -18.06 24.39
CA LYS A 39 -0.75 -16.80 24.37
C LYS A 39 -1.36 -15.86 25.39
N ALA A 40 -0.50 -15.09 26.05
CA ALA A 40 -0.99 -14.02 26.89
C ALA A 40 -0.31 -12.70 26.58
N ILE A 41 -1.05 -11.62 26.74
CA ILE A 41 -0.49 -10.27 26.74
C ILE A 41 -0.11 -9.92 28.16
N THR A 42 1.17 -9.61 28.38
CA THR A 42 1.66 -9.14 29.67
C THR A 42 2.42 -7.83 29.50
N LYS A 43 2.45 -7.03 30.57
CA LYS A 43 3.30 -5.84 30.63
C LYS A 43 4.73 -6.25 30.96
N SER A 44 5.71 -5.69 30.25
CA SER A 44 7.13 -5.88 30.53
C SER A 44 7.86 -4.54 30.49
N VAL A 45 8.93 -4.42 31.26
CA VAL A 45 9.93 -3.36 31.05
C VAL A 45 10.94 -3.91 30.04
N TYR A 46 11.18 -3.18 28.96
CA TYR A 46 12.10 -3.56 27.89
C TYR A 46 13.24 -2.55 27.81
N CYS A 47 14.46 -3.06 27.66
CA CYS A 47 15.66 -2.25 27.49
C CYS A 47 16.12 -2.37 26.03
N HIS A 48 16.12 -1.26 25.29
CA HIS A 48 16.53 -1.24 23.88
C HIS A 48 18.05 -1.44 23.70
N LEU A 49 18.84 -1.30 24.77
CA LEU A 49 20.28 -1.54 24.76
C LEU A 49 20.68 -2.56 25.83
N GLN A 50 21.27 -3.68 25.42
CA GLN A 50 21.81 -4.68 26.36
C GLN A 50 23.34 -4.60 26.55
N ASN A 51 24.05 -3.80 25.75
CA ASN A 51 25.52 -3.72 25.76
C ASN A 51 26.04 -2.27 25.64
N ILE A 52 26.73 -1.77 26.67
CA ILE A 52 27.06 -0.33 26.88
C ILE A 52 28.34 0.12 26.14
N ALA A 53 29.09 -0.79 25.52
CA ALA A 53 30.49 -0.55 25.13
C ALA A 53 30.76 0.39 23.92
N ARG A 54 29.74 0.95 23.26
CA ARG A 54 29.90 1.82 22.06
C ARG A 54 28.90 2.98 22.00
N ILE A 55 28.84 3.81 23.03
CA ILE A 55 28.06 5.06 22.98
C ILE A 55 28.92 6.15 22.30
N ARG A 56 28.60 6.51 21.04
CA ARG A 56 29.07 7.73 20.36
C ARG A 56 28.18 8.93 20.74
N SER A 57 28.62 10.17 20.53
CA SER A 57 27.87 11.40 20.88
C SER A 57 26.45 11.49 20.27
N PHE A 58 26.18 10.82 19.15
CA PHE A 58 24.84 10.75 18.57
C PHE A 58 23.91 9.78 19.30
N SER A 59 24.44 8.62 19.72
CA SER A 59 23.65 7.60 20.44
C SER A 59 23.22 8.04 21.84
N SER A 60 23.85 9.08 22.40
CA SER A 60 23.43 9.62 23.70
C SER A 60 22.07 10.28 23.68
N THR A 61 21.64 10.85 22.55
CA THR A 61 20.32 11.49 22.41
C THR A 61 19.19 10.53 22.71
N PHE A 62 19.31 9.28 22.25
CA PHE A 62 18.28 8.25 22.37
C PHE A 62 18.43 7.37 23.63
N LEU A 63 19.66 7.13 24.08
CA LEU A 63 19.93 6.07 25.06
C LEU A 63 20.16 6.58 26.49
N LEU A 64 20.56 7.85 26.66
CA LEU A 64 20.84 8.41 27.98
C LEU A 64 19.56 8.87 28.67
N ASN A 65 19.38 8.42 29.90
CA ASN A 65 18.35 8.94 30.78
C ASN A 65 18.76 10.35 31.28
N GLY A 66 17.78 11.25 31.38
CA GLY A 66 17.99 12.61 31.86
C GLY A 66 16.74 13.18 32.54
N PRO A 67 16.79 14.42 33.02
CA PRO A 67 15.65 15.02 33.72
C PRO A 67 14.36 15.05 32.89
N THR A 68 14.51 15.29 31.59
CA THR A 68 13.44 15.39 30.59
C THR A 68 13.51 14.31 29.52
N ARG A 69 14.33 13.26 29.72
CA ARG A 69 14.57 12.19 28.73
C ARG A 69 14.40 10.82 29.37
N ILE A 70 13.60 9.95 28.73
CA ILE A 70 13.29 8.62 29.26
C ILE A 70 14.54 7.73 29.27
N GLY A 71 15.37 7.78 28.22
CA GLY A 71 16.55 6.94 28.04
C GLY A 71 16.18 5.58 27.44
N SER A 72 16.99 4.54 27.63
CA SER A 72 16.85 3.28 26.88
C SER A 72 15.84 2.25 27.42
N VAL A 73 15.08 2.56 28.48
CA VAL A 73 14.20 1.61 29.18
C VAL A 73 12.75 2.08 29.13
N TYR A 74 11.89 1.28 28.49
CA TYR A 74 10.47 1.59 28.29
C TYR A 74 9.57 0.47 28.78
N LYS A 75 8.38 0.83 29.24
CA LYS A 75 7.29 -0.09 29.54
C LYS A 75 6.54 -0.41 28.25
N LYS A 76 6.38 -1.70 27.97
CA LYS A 76 5.75 -2.23 26.75
C LYS A 76 4.72 -3.32 27.08
N ALA A 77 3.79 -3.56 26.16
CA ALA A 77 2.95 -4.75 26.15
C ALA A 77 3.52 -5.74 25.15
N VAL A 78 3.67 -7.00 25.53
CA VAL A 78 4.26 -8.04 24.68
C VAL A 78 3.44 -9.32 24.72
N TYR A 79 3.39 -10.01 23.59
CA TYR A 79 2.86 -11.38 23.53
C TYR A 79 3.87 -12.35 24.13
N ARG A 80 3.38 -13.27 24.96
CA ARG A 80 4.15 -14.37 25.56
C ARG A 80 3.45 -15.70 25.34
N GLN A 81 4.22 -16.78 25.25
CA GLN A 81 3.73 -18.13 25.05
C GLN A 81 3.71 -18.88 26.37
N TYR A 82 2.69 -19.71 26.58
CA TYR A 82 2.54 -20.55 27.77
C TYR A 82 2.31 -22.01 27.37
N THR A 83 2.56 -22.93 28.30
CA THR A 83 2.40 -24.38 28.08
C THR A 83 0.95 -24.83 27.99
N ASP A 84 0.06 -24.16 28.71
CA ASP A 84 -1.34 -24.57 28.91
C ASP A 84 -2.22 -23.40 29.40
N GLU A 85 -3.53 -23.66 29.55
CA GLU A 85 -4.59 -22.64 29.77
C GLU A 85 -4.55 -22.07 31.19
N SER A 86 -3.67 -22.60 32.07
CA SER A 86 -3.43 -22.00 33.37
C SER A 86 -2.61 -20.71 33.28
N TYR A 87 -1.90 -20.49 32.16
CA TYR A 87 -0.96 -19.39 31.97
C TYR A 87 0.10 -19.29 33.08
N SER A 88 0.46 -20.42 33.70
CA SER A 88 1.39 -20.46 34.83
C SER A 88 2.84 -20.62 34.41
N THR A 89 3.11 -21.40 33.35
CA THR A 89 4.47 -21.71 32.88
C THR A 89 4.71 -21.11 31.50
N GLU A 90 5.56 -20.08 31.45
CA GLU A 90 5.96 -19.40 30.21
C GLU A 90 6.94 -20.27 29.41
N ILE A 91 6.74 -20.36 28.10
CA ILE A 91 7.70 -20.97 27.17
C ILE A 91 8.72 -19.89 26.77
N PRO A 92 10.02 -20.09 27.07
CA PRO A 92 11.03 -19.09 26.78
C PRO A 92 11.23 -18.92 25.27
N LYS A 93 11.31 -17.67 24.83
CA LYS A 93 11.64 -17.34 23.43
C LYS A 93 13.15 -17.27 23.19
N PRO A 94 13.62 -17.49 21.95
CA PRO A 94 15.00 -17.26 21.58
C PRO A 94 15.42 -15.81 21.86
N ALA A 95 16.64 -15.61 22.34
CA ALA A 95 17.14 -14.28 22.72
C ALA A 95 17.13 -13.27 21.55
N TRP A 96 17.40 -13.74 20.33
CA TRP A 96 17.43 -12.90 19.12
C TRP A 96 16.05 -12.39 18.71
N LEU A 97 14.95 -12.96 19.22
CA LEU A 97 13.59 -12.55 18.88
C LEU A 97 13.21 -11.20 19.53
N GLY A 98 14.01 -10.71 20.49
CA GLY A 98 13.84 -9.39 21.09
C GLY A 98 12.50 -9.26 21.81
N PHE A 99 11.74 -8.19 21.56
CA PHE A 99 10.39 -8.03 22.12
C PHE A 99 9.28 -8.70 21.29
N LEU A 100 9.56 -9.17 20.07
CA LEU A 100 8.57 -9.81 19.21
C LEU A 100 7.86 -10.97 19.93
N GLY A 101 6.60 -11.15 19.56
CA GLY A 101 5.77 -12.25 20.01
C GLY A 101 6.29 -13.62 19.54
N PRO A 102 5.77 -14.71 20.12
CA PRO A 102 6.14 -16.07 19.74
C PRO A 102 5.86 -16.37 18.26
N ILE A 103 6.79 -17.03 17.59
CA ILE A 103 6.65 -17.38 16.18
C ILE A 103 5.56 -18.44 16.00
N LEU A 104 4.54 -18.11 15.21
CA LEU A 104 3.53 -19.07 14.77
C LEU A 104 3.96 -19.73 13.48
N ARG A 105 3.69 -21.03 13.34
CA ARG A 105 3.97 -21.80 12.13
C ARG A 105 2.80 -22.72 11.84
N ALA A 106 2.46 -22.85 10.57
CA ALA A 106 1.40 -23.73 10.11
C ALA A 106 1.64 -24.14 8.64
N GLU A 107 1.19 -25.33 8.27
CA GLU A 107 1.23 -25.80 6.88
C GLU A 107 -0.11 -25.63 6.18
N VAL A 108 -0.10 -25.76 4.85
CA VAL A 108 -1.34 -25.79 4.06
C VAL A 108 -2.29 -26.89 4.53
N GLY A 109 -3.52 -26.49 4.85
CA GLY A 109 -4.56 -27.34 5.42
C GLY A 109 -4.62 -27.33 6.95
N ASP A 110 -3.68 -26.66 7.62
CA ASP A 110 -3.73 -26.50 9.06
C ASP A 110 -4.75 -25.45 9.50
N VAL A 111 -5.24 -25.63 10.72
CA VAL A 111 -6.05 -24.64 11.42
C VAL A 111 -5.30 -24.25 12.69
N ILE A 112 -5.03 -22.96 12.80
CA ILE A 112 -4.36 -22.34 13.93
C ILE A 112 -5.45 -21.87 14.88
N GLU A 113 -5.52 -22.48 16.06
CA GLU A 113 -6.32 -21.96 17.15
C GLU A 113 -5.42 -21.27 18.18
N VAL A 114 -5.65 -19.97 18.38
CA VAL A 114 -4.90 -19.16 19.34
C VAL A 114 -5.81 -18.78 20.50
N GLN A 115 -5.54 -19.35 21.66
CA GLN A 115 -6.18 -18.92 22.90
C GLN A 115 -5.40 -17.74 23.48
N MET A 116 -6.01 -16.57 23.46
CA MET A 116 -5.43 -15.35 23.97
C MET A 116 -6.05 -14.98 25.32
N LYS A 117 -5.20 -14.66 26.30
CA LYS A 117 -5.62 -13.99 27.54
C LYS A 117 -4.96 -12.64 27.71
N ASN A 118 -5.75 -11.62 28.05
CA ASN A 118 -5.22 -10.27 28.24
C ASN A 118 -4.91 -10.00 29.72
N PHE A 119 -3.64 -10.00 30.11
CA PHE A 119 -3.21 -9.58 31.46
C PHE A 119 -2.78 -8.11 31.53
N ALA A 120 -2.91 -7.35 30.43
CA ALA A 120 -2.66 -5.92 30.45
C ALA A 120 -3.84 -5.15 31.10
N ARG A 121 -3.73 -3.82 31.14
CA ARG A 121 -4.74 -2.93 31.76
C ARG A 121 -5.66 -2.28 30.73
N ARG A 122 -5.48 -2.59 29.45
CA ARG A 122 -6.22 -2.03 28.32
C ARG A 122 -6.72 -3.18 27.46
N PRO A 123 -7.84 -3.01 26.76
CA PRO A 123 -8.26 -3.98 25.76
C PRO A 123 -7.21 -4.08 24.64
N TYR A 124 -7.01 -5.28 24.13
CA TYR A 124 -6.10 -5.59 23.02
C TYR A 124 -6.68 -6.77 22.24
N SER A 125 -6.18 -7.00 21.04
CA SER A 125 -6.67 -8.07 20.16
C SER A 125 -5.53 -8.86 19.53
N LEU A 126 -5.86 -9.68 18.53
CA LEU A 126 -4.93 -10.46 17.76
C LEU A 126 -5.44 -10.61 16.32
N HIS A 127 -4.84 -9.83 15.42
CA HIS A 127 -5.12 -9.81 14.00
C HIS A 127 -4.00 -10.49 13.21
N PRO A 128 -4.30 -11.52 12.38
CA PRO A 128 -3.30 -12.21 11.60
C PRO A 128 -3.24 -11.73 10.14
N HIS A 129 -2.07 -11.87 9.54
CA HIS A 129 -1.87 -11.77 8.09
C HIS A 129 -1.70 -13.17 7.47
N GLY A 130 -1.96 -13.28 6.16
CA GLY A 130 -1.62 -14.47 5.36
C GLY A 130 -2.44 -15.73 5.64
N VAL A 131 -3.57 -15.62 6.35
CA VAL A 131 -4.44 -16.76 6.70
C VAL A 131 -5.91 -16.40 6.53
N PHE A 132 -6.74 -17.41 6.32
CA PHE A 132 -8.18 -17.25 6.23
C PHE A 132 -8.81 -17.17 7.61
N TYR A 133 -9.75 -16.25 7.81
CA TYR A 133 -10.57 -16.15 9.02
C TYR A 133 -11.97 -15.61 8.69
N GLU A 134 -12.89 -15.82 9.62
CA GLU A 134 -14.22 -15.22 9.63
C GLU A 134 -14.22 -13.99 10.54
N LYS A 135 -15.29 -13.18 10.49
CA LYS A 135 -15.42 -11.94 11.25
C LYS A 135 -15.27 -12.10 12.77
N ASN A 136 -15.53 -13.29 13.32
CA ASN A 136 -15.34 -13.58 14.74
C ASN A 136 -13.90 -13.98 15.13
N SER A 137 -12.95 -13.95 14.20
CA SER A 137 -11.56 -14.32 14.43
C SER A 137 -10.60 -13.37 13.72
N GLU A 138 -11.07 -12.17 13.38
CA GLU A 138 -10.29 -11.15 12.70
C GLU A 138 -9.45 -10.34 13.67
N GLY A 139 -10.00 -10.01 14.85
CA GLY A 139 -9.30 -9.27 15.88
C GLY A 139 -9.01 -7.82 15.53
N ALA A 140 -9.85 -7.16 14.73
CA ALA A 140 -9.68 -5.76 14.35
C ALA A 140 -10.96 -4.95 14.62
N LEU A 141 -10.84 -3.87 15.40
CA LEU A 141 -12.00 -3.05 15.77
C LEU A 141 -12.21 -1.93 14.74
N TYR A 142 -13.30 -2.01 13.98
CA TYR A 142 -13.79 -0.94 13.12
C TYR A 142 -15.30 -1.08 12.83
N PRO A 143 -15.98 -0.03 12.32
CA PRO A 143 -17.39 -0.10 11.97
C PRO A 143 -17.62 -0.96 10.71
N ASP A 144 -17.94 -2.23 10.92
CA ASP A 144 -18.10 -3.27 9.87
C ASP A 144 -19.53 -3.85 9.81
N GLY A 145 -20.46 -3.26 10.57
CA GLY A 145 -21.84 -3.71 10.66
C GLY A 145 -22.06 -5.01 11.44
N THR A 146 -21.03 -5.57 12.10
CA THR A 146 -21.16 -6.78 12.92
C THR A 146 -21.56 -6.46 14.37
N THR A 147 -22.14 -7.44 15.07
CA THR A 147 -22.54 -7.30 16.49
C THR A 147 -22.41 -8.64 17.24
N GLY A 148 -22.47 -8.59 18.57
CA GLY A 148 -22.66 -9.79 19.39
C GLY A 148 -21.44 -10.70 19.47
N ARG A 149 -21.44 -11.82 18.74
CA ARG A 149 -20.33 -12.80 18.76
C ARG A 149 -19.15 -12.32 17.90
N ASP A 150 -19.44 -11.75 16.74
CA ASP A 150 -18.46 -11.33 15.73
C ASP A 150 -17.79 -9.98 16.08
N LYS A 151 -17.96 -9.51 17.32
CA LYS A 151 -17.33 -8.31 17.89
C LYS A 151 -16.49 -8.59 19.13
N ARG A 152 -16.46 -9.85 19.60
CA ARG A 152 -15.75 -10.21 20.85
C ARG A 152 -14.26 -10.40 20.62
N ASP A 153 -13.86 -10.65 19.38
CA ASP A 153 -12.47 -10.81 18.95
C ASP A 153 -11.77 -9.46 18.75
N ASP A 154 -12.51 -8.42 18.32
CA ASP A 154 -12.01 -7.07 18.04
C ASP A 154 -11.27 -6.41 19.21
N ALA A 155 -11.70 -6.70 20.45
CA ALA A 155 -11.14 -6.10 21.65
C ALA A 155 -11.33 -7.00 22.89
N VAL A 156 -10.30 -7.76 23.24
CA VAL A 156 -10.30 -8.61 24.44
C VAL A 156 -10.00 -7.76 25.67
N ALA A 157 -10.98 -7.61 26.57
CA ALA A 157 -10.85 -6.79 27.77
C ALA A 157 -9.80 -7.34 28.78
N PRO A 158 -9.27 -6.49 29.68
CA PRO A 158 -8.37 -6.93 30.75
C PRO A 158 -8.96 -8.07 31.61
N GLY A 159 -8.19 -9.15 31.78
CA GLY A 159 -8.57 -10.35 32.53
C GLY A 159 -9.33 -11.39 31.72
N GLU A 160 -9.92 -11.00 30.58
CA GLU A 160 -10.71 -11.87 29.71
C GLU A 160 -9.83 -12.71 28.78
N SER A 161 -10.46 -13.71 28.16
CA SER A 161 -9.81 -14.60 27.18
C SER A 161 -10.69 -14.78 25.95
N TYR A 162 -10.05 -14.97 24.81
CA TYR A 162 -10.70 -15.20 23.53
C TYR A 162 -9.94 -16.24 22.71
N THR A 163 -10.64 -17.02 21.90
CA THR A 163 -10.04 -18.01 21.00
C THR A 163 -10.23 -17.56 19.56
N TYR A 164 -9.11 -17.31 18.88
CA TYR A 164 -9.07 -16.99 17.46
C TYR A 164 -8.85 -18.27 16.65
N THR A 165 -9.58 -18.43 15.55
CA THR A 165 -9.47 -19.59 14.66
C THR A 165 -9.11 -19.14 13.25
N TRP A 166 -7.93 -19.53 12.79
CA TRP A 166 -7.39 -19.16 11.48
C TRP A 166 -7.06 -20.40 10.66
N GLN A 167 -7.36 -20.39 9.37
CA GLN A 167 -7.17 -21.55 8.50
C GLN A 167 -6.14 -21.21 7.42
N VAL A 168 -5.15 -22.08 7.23
CA VAL A 168 -4.21 -21.98 6.11
C VAL A 168 -4.80 -22.71 4.91
N LYS A 169 -5.80 -22.08 4.28
CA LYS A 169 -6.41 -22.66 3.08
C LYS A 169 -5.41 -22.67 1.91
N PRO A 170 -5.56 -23.57 0.92
CA PRO A 170 -4.69 -23.60 -0.26
C PRO A 170 -4.62 -22.26 -1.00
N GLU A 171 -5.70 -21.48 -0.98
CA GLU A 171 -5.75 -20.15 -1.60
C GLU A 171 -5.02 -19.07 -0.79
N TYR A 172 -4.46 -19.38 0.37
CA TYR A 172 -3.67 -18.47 1.23
C TYR A 172 -2.23 -18.99 1.42
N ALA A 173 -1.94 -20.15 0.83
CA ALA A 173 -0.65 -20.79 0.92
C ALA A 173 0.39 -20.16 -0.03
N PRO A 174 1.69 -20.39 0.24
CA PRO A 174 2.74 -20.09 -0.72
C PRO A 174 2.45 -20.73 -2.09
N THR A 175 2.66 -19.98 -3.16
CA THR A 175 2.59 -20.51 -4.53
C THR A 175 3.77 -21.45 -4.82
N GLU A 176 3.75 -22.09 -5.99
CA GLU A 176 4.87 -22.93 -6.43
C GLU A 176 6.20 -22.17 -6.52
N ALA A 177 6.17 -20.91 -6.95
CA ALA A 177 7.37 -20.08 -7.10
C ALA A 177 7.83 -19.42 -5.80
N ASP A 178 6.94 -19.31 -4.81
CA ASP A 178 7.29 -18.83 -3.48
C ASP A 178 8.21 -19.80 -2.75
N ALA A 179 8.93 -19.28 -1.76
CA ALA A 179 9.70 -20.09 -0.82
C ALA A 179 8.82 -21.12 -0.10
N SER A 180 9.43 -22.16 0.47
CA SER A 180 8.72 -23.22 1.20
C SER A 180 7.83 -22.66 2.32
N CYS A 181 8.21 -21.53 2.92
CA CYS A 181 7.41 -20.80 3.89
C CYS A 181 7.41 -19.30 3.55
N LEU A 182 6.25 -18.66 3.67
CA LEU A 182 6.09 -17.21 3.61
C LEU A 182 6.03 -16.64 5.03
N THR A 183 6.54 -15.42 5.18
CA THR A 183 6.54 -14.70 6.46
C THR A 183 5.41 -13.68 6.46
N TRP A 184 4.58 -13.77 7.49
CA TRP A 184 3.48 -12.88 7.80
C TRP A 184 3.67 -12.33 9.21
N ILE A 185 2.82 -11.39 9.58
CA ILE A 185 2.77 -10.83 10.93
C ILE A 185 1.43 -11.13 11.59
N TYR A 186 1.41 -10.98 12.91
CA TYR A 186 0.18 -10.79 13.64
C TYR A 186 0.40 -9.68 14.67
N HIS A 187 -0.62 -8.88 14.93
CA HIS A 187 -0.53 -7.77 15.87
C HIS A 187 -1.88 -7.45 16.52
N SER A 188 -1.89 -6.62 17.56
CA SER A 188 -3.16 -6.08 18.07
C SER A 188 -3.65 -4.97 17.14
N HIS A 189 -4.96 -4.88 16.98
CA HIS A 189 -5.60 -4.05 15.96
C HIS A 189 -6.83 -3.31 16.51
N GLY A 190 -6.77 -2.87 17.78
CA GLY A 190 -7.72 -1.90 18.32
C GLY A 190 -7.40 -0.50 17.80
N ASP A 191 -6.18 -0.04 18.08
CA ASP A 191 -5.52 1.09 17.41
C ASP A 191 -4.17 0.57 16.95
N ALA A 192 -4.14 -0.02 15.74
CA ALA A 192 -3.00 -0.81 15.27
C ALA A 192 -1.65 -0.07 15.40
N PRO A 193 -1.52 1.21 14.98
CA PRO A 193 -0.28 1.95 15.18
C PRO A 193 0.17 2.03 16.64
N LYS A 194 -0.72 2.42 17.55
CA LYS A 194 -0.38 2.57 18.98
C LYS A 194 -0.12 1.23 19.65
N ASP A 195 -0.85 0.20 19.25
CA ASP A 195 -0.70 -1.17 19.74
C ASP A 195 0.66 -1.76 19.32
N ILE A 196 1.05 -1.60 18.05
CA ILE A 196 2.36 -2.04 17.52
C ILE A 196 3.49 -1.25 18.18
N ALA A 197 3.39 0.09 18.26
CA ALA A 197 4.37 0.93 18.96
C ALA A 197 4.54 0.52 20.43
N SER A 198 3.45 0.09 21.07
CA SER A 198 3.47 -0.44 22.43
C SER A 198 4.12 -1.83 22.57
N GLY A 199 4.41 -2.51 21.46
CA GLY A 199 5.16 -3.78 21.39
C GLY A 199 4.34 -5.01 20.97
N LEU A 200 3.08 -4.86 20.58
CA LEU A 200 2.18 -5.99 20.27
C LEU A 200 2.27 -6.41 18.81
N ILE A 201 3.37 -7.07 18.46
CA ILE A 201 3.61 -7.63 17.14
C ILE A 201 4.39 -8.94 17.24
N GLY A 202 4.14 -9.89 16.34
CA GLY A 202 4.88 -11.14 16.22
C GLY A 202 4.81 -11.70 14.79
N ALA A 203 5.53 -12.79 14.55
CA ALA A 203 5.61 -13.40 13.22
C ALA A 203 4.75 -14.66 13.11
N LEU A 204 4.18 -14.86 11.93
CA LEU A 204 3.42 -16.03 11.52
C LEU A 204 4.00 -16.55 10.21
N LEU A 205 4.34 -17.83 10.14
CA LEU A 205 4.80 -18.46 8.90
C LEU A 205 3.74 -19.43 8.41
N THR A 206 3.36 -19.30 7.14
CA THR A 206 2.58 -20.34 6.44
C THR A 206 3.49 -21.07 5.47
N CYS A 207 3.49 -22.40 5.55
CA CYS A 207 4.42 -23.26 4.84
C CYS A 207 3.70 -24.22 3.88
N LYS A 208 4.40 -24.63 2.83
CA LYS A 208 4.01 -25.76 1.98
C LYS A 208 3.95 -27.03 2.83
N LYS A 209 3.05 -27.93 2.48
CA LYS A 209 2.83 -29.18 3.21
C LYS A 209 4.09 -30.05 3.25
N GLY A 210 4.46 -30.57 4.41
CA GLY A 210 5.64 -31.40 4.65
C GLY A 210 6.96 -30.63 4.83
N THR A 211 6.91 -29.31 5.02
CA THR A 211 8.09 -28.47 5.30
C THR A 211 8.47 -28.49 6.78
N LEU A 212 7.47 -28.56 7.66
CA LEU A 212 7.64 -28.53 9.11
C LEU A 212 7.76 -29.95 9.67
N ASP A 213 8.69 -30.13 10.62
CA ASP A 213 8.85 -31.38 11.34
C ASP A 213 7.86 -31.50 12.52
N ILE A 214 7.93 -32.63 13.25
CA ILE A 214 7.08 -32.87 14.43
C ILE A 214 7.27 -31.84 15.57
N SER A 215 8.38 -31.09 15.55
CA SER A 215 8.73 -30.05 16.51
C SER A 215 8.39 -28.65 15.99
N GLN A 216 7.70 -28.53 14.85
CA GLN A 216 7.40 -27.26 14.18
C GLN A 216 8.67 -26.50 13.76
N LYS A 217 9.81 -27.17 13.60
CA LYS A 217 11.01 -26.60 12.98
C LYS A 217 10.96 -26.89 11.48
N ARG A 218 11.44 -25.94 10.69
CA ARG A 218 11.62 -26.16 9.26
C ARG A 218 12.67 -27.24 9.03
N SER A 219 12.32 -28.23 8.20
CA SER A 219 13.21 -29.33 7.83
C SER A 219 14.06 -29.03 6.58
N ASP A 220 13.73 -27.96 5.85
CA ASP A 220 14.39 -27.56 4.61
C ASP A 220 15.56 -26.59 4.81
N VAL A 221 15.77 -26.11 6.04
CA VAL A 221 16.86 -25.20 6.43
C VAL A 221 17.47 -25.62 7.76
N ASP A 222 18.74 -25.27 7.97
CA ASP A 222 19.43 -25.54 9.24
C ASP A 222 18.93 -24.61 10.36
N GLU A 223 18.76 -23.31 10.05
CA GLU A 223 18.34 -22.26 10.98
C GLU A 223 17.44 -21.24 10.26
N ASP A 224 16.40 -20.75 10.96
CA ASP A 224 15.52 -19.68 10.49
C ASP A 224 15.43 -18.55 11.53
N PHE A 225 15.82 -17.33 11.11
CA PHE A 225 15.76 -16.13 11.93
C PHE A 225 14.63 -15.22 11.45
N ILE A 226 13.95 -14.57 12.39
CA ILE A 226 12.95 -13.55 12.13
C ILE A 226 13.49 -12.21 12.60
N LEU A 227 13.54 -11.25 11.68
CA LEU A 227 14.01 -9.90 11.92
C LEU A 227 12.88 -8.92 11.62
N MET A 228 12.72 -7.92 12.50
CA MET A 228 11.84 -6.80 12.25
C MET A 228 12.69 -5.53 12.21
N PHE A 229 12.71 -4.88 11.05
CA PHE A 229 13.28 -3.55 10.89
C PHE A 229 12.17 -2.55 11.20
N SER A 230 12.36 -1.73 12.22
CA SER A 230 11.35 -0.78 12.67
C SER A 230 12.02 0.37 13.40
N VAL A 231 11.57 1.59 13.12
CA VAL A 231 11.71 2.71 14.03
C VAL A 231 10.56 2.60 15.02
N VAL A 232 10.85 2.18 16.25
CA VAL A 232 9.83 2.05 17.28
C VAL A 232 9.60 3.44 17.89
N ASP A 233 8.49 4.08 17.52
CA ASP A 233 8.10 5.38 18.07
C ASP A 233 7.39 5.23 19.41
N GLU A 234 8.10 5.49 20.51
CA GLU A 234 7.52 5.43 21.86
C GLU A 234 6.60 6.62 22.16
N ASN A 235 6.58 7.67 21.33
CA ASN A 235 5.62 8.77 21.45
C ASN A 235 4.19 8.30 21.15
N LEU A 236 4.03 7.30 20.28
CA LEU A 236 2.75 6.69 19.95
C LEU A 236 2.31 5.62 20.95
N SER A 237 3.21 5.14 21.80
CA SER A 237 2.89 4.09 22.75
C SER A 237 1.81 4.51 23.75
N TRP A 238 0.89 3.59 24.05
CA TRP A 238 -0.08 3.71 25.14
C TRP A 238 0.55 3.94 26.52
N TYR A 239 1.86 3.68 26.65
CA TYR A 239 2.60 3.75 27.90
C TYR A 239 3.49 4.98 28.04
N LEU A 240 3.50 5.91 27.09
CA LEU A 240 4.33 7.13 27.14
C LEU A 240 4.19 7.86 28.49
N GLU A 241 2.95 8.14 28.92
CA GLU A 241 2.66 8.77 30.22
C GLU A 241 3.18 7.99 31.43
N GLU A 242 3.09 6.66 31.37
CA GLU A 242 3.63 5.80 32.42
C GLU A 242 5.17 5.84 32.41
N ASN A 243 5.78 5.87 31.23
CA ASN A 243 7.23 5.95 31.03
C ASN A 243 7.80 7.27 31.54
N ILE A 244 7.20 8.41 31.19
CA ILE A 244 7.59 9.73 31.72
C ILE A 244 7.55 9.73 33.25
N LYS A 245 6.48 9.20 33.86
CA LYS A 245 6.33 9.15 35.31
C LYS A 245 7.35 8.24 36.01
N MET A 246 7.78 7.18 35.32
CA MET A 246 8.70 6.17 35.85
C MET A 246 10.17 6.58 35.70
N PHE A 247 10.54 7.22 34.59
CA PHE A 247 11.94 7.38 34.19
C PHE A 247 12.43 8.83 34.13
N CYS A 248 11.55 9.83 33.95
CA CYS A 248 11.95 11.24 33.97
C CYS A 248 11.92 11.81 35.41
N SER A 249 12.98 12.52 35.80
CA SER A 249 13.03 13.14 37.14
C SER A 249 12.25 14.46 37.22
N ASP A 250 12.16 15.22 36.12
CA ASP A 250 11.37 16.46 36.02
C ASP A 250 10.14 16.27 35.12
N LYS A 251 9.06 15.82 35.76
CA LYS A 251 7.82 15.42 35.08
C LYS A 251 7.08 16.62 34.51
N ASP A 252 7.09 17.75 35.21
CA ASP A 252 6.37 18.94 34.79
C ASP A 252 7.05 19.60 33.59
N ALA A 253 8.39 19.65 33.58
CA ALA A 253 9.13 20.08 32.40
C ALA A 253 8.93 19.12 31.22
N THR A 254 9.00 17.80 31.44
CA THR A 254 8.79 16.82 30.37
C THR A 254 7.38 16.91 29.77
N ASN A 255 6.35 17.06 30.60
CA ASN A 255 4.98 17.20 30.11
C ASN A 255 4.77 18.50 29.32
N LYS A 256 5.48 19.58 29.66
CA LYS A 256 5.48 20.80 28.85
C LYS A 256 6.11 20.57 27.50
N LEU A 257 7.26 19.89 27.44
CA LEU A 257 7.91 19.54 26.17
C LEU A 257 7.00 18.67 25.29
N LYS A 258 6.39 17.64 25.88
CA LYS A 258 5.42 16.78 25.20
C LYS A 258 4.23 17.58 24.63
N ASN A 259 3.64 18.46 25.45
CA ASN A 259 2.46 19.23 25.05
C ASN A 259 2.78 20.34 24.04
N ASN A 260 4.00 20.85 24.04
CA ASN A 260 4.50 21.82 23.06
C ASN A 260 5.11 21.13 21.83
N THR A 261 4.91 19.82 21.66
CA THR A 261 5.44 19.02 20.55
C THR A 261 6.94 19.23 20.31
N ASP A 262 7.72 19.37 21.37
CA ASP A 262 9.16 19.60 21.32
C ASP A 262 9.87 18.50 20.50
N GLU A 263 10.51 18.91 19.40
CA GLU A 263 11.12 18.00 18.43
C GLU A 263 12.23 17.16 19.07
N GLU A 264 13.12 17.77 19.85
CA GLU A 264 14.22 17.03 20.47
C GLU A 264 13.73 15.94 21.45
N PHE A 265 12.65 16.20 22.20
CA PHE A 265 12.03 15.20 23.04
C PHE A 265 11.40 14.08 22.22
N ARG A 266 10.66 14.40 21.15
CA ARG A 266 10.02 13.41 20.28
C ARG A 266 11.07 12.52 19.61
N GLU A 267 12.10 13.13 19.02
CA GLU A 267 13.24 12.46 18.40
C GLU A 267 13.95 11.51 19.37
N SER A 268 14.16 11.93 20.62
CA SER A 268 14.81 11.06 21.62
C SER A 268 14.04 9.77 21.92
N ASN A 269 12.75 9.71 21.59
CA ASN A 269 11.88 8.54 21.79
C ASN A 269 11.72 7.69 20.52
N LEU A 270 12.33 8.09 19.40
CA LEU A 270 12.41 7.29 18.18
C LEU A 270 13.57 6.30 18.30
N MET A 271 13.26 5.01 18.39
CA MET A 271 14.30 3.98 18.51
C MET A 271 14.75 3.53 17.12
N HIS A 272 15.80 4.17 16.60
CA HIS A 272 16.38 3.84 15.29
C HIS A 272 17.22 2.56 15.33
N CYS A 273 17.13 1.76 14.27
CA CYS A 273 18.20 0.85 13.87
C CYS A 273 19.01 1.55 12.77
N LYS A 274 20.15 2.18 13.10
CA LYS A 274 21.09 2.65 12.06
C LYS A 274 21.88 1.44 11.51
N SER A 275 21.19 0.50 10.90
CA SER A 275 21.81 -0.49 10.02
C SER A 275 21.73 0.06 8.61
N GLN A 276 22.72 0.88 8.24
CA GLN A 276 22.99 1.22 6.84
C GLN A 276 23.44 -0.03 6.03
N ASP A 277 23.60 -1.17 6.72
CA ASP A 277 24.12 -2.44 6.23
C ASP A 277 23.13 -3.62 6.36
N CYS A 278 21.84 -3.41 6.18
CA CYS A 278 20.90 -4.52 5.99
C CYS A 278 20.30 -4.49 4.58
N VAL A 279 21.17 -4.64 3.58
CA VAL A 279 20.75 -5.13 2.27
C VAL A 279 20.52 -6.64 2.42
N SER A 280 19.31 -7.04 2.84
CA SER A 280 18.86 -8.41 2.66
C SER A 280 18.28 -8.57 1.26
N ASP A 281 19.09 -8.34 0.24
CA ASP A 281 18.83 -8.81 -1.12
C ASP A 281 20.16 -8.90 -1.88
N VAL A 282 20.91 -9.96 -1.58
CA VAL A 282 21.68 -10.60 -2.65
C VAL A 282 20.69 -11.56 -3.29
N PRO A 283 20.09 -11.26 -4.46
CA PRO A 283 19.35 -12.26 -5.18
C PRO A 283 20.35 -13.33 -5.61
N CYS A 284 20.44 -14.42 -4.84
CA CYS A 284 20.77 -15.72 -5.37
C CYS A 284 19.57 -16.23 -6.19
N LEU A 285 19.06 -15.41 -7.12
CA LEU A 285 18.03 -15.83 -8.04
C LEU A 285 18.71 -16.27 -9.33
N GLY A 286 18.57 -17.57 -9.58
CA GLY A 286 18.78 -18.11 -10.90
C GLY A 286 17.91 -17.34 -11.89
N ILE A 287 18.57 -16.83 -12.94
CA ILE A 287 17.97 -16.34 -14.18
C ILE A 287 17.44 -14.89 -14.10
N SER A 288 18.31 -13.89 -14.22
CA SER A 288 18.16 -12.84 -15.23
C SER A 288 19.45 -12.02 -15.36
N SER A 289 19.80 -11.64 -16.59
CA SER A 289 21.03 -10.96 -17.02
C SER A 289 22.37 -11.75 -16.98
N ALA A 290 23.25 -11.39 -17.90
CA ALA A 290 24.62 -11.93 -18.00
C ALA A 290 25.58 -11.23 -17.00
N CYS A 291 25.17 -10.06 -16.51
CA CYS A 291 25.91 -9.17 -15.64
C CYS A 291 24.95 -8.45 -14.69
N LEU A 292 25.27 -8.45 -13.39
CA LEU A 292 24.56 -7.70 -12.36
C LEU A 292 25.34 -6.43 -12.05
N SER A 293 24.63 -5.33 -11.83
CA SER A 293 25.22 -4.06 -11.38
C SER A 293 25.04 -3.93 -9.88
N TYR A 294 26.04 -3.37 -9.22
CA TYR A 294 26.10 -3.04 -7.81
C TYR A 294 26.73 -1.65 -7.65
N LEU A 295 26.77 -1.15 -6.42
CA LEU A 295 27.39 0.12 -6.07
C LEU A 295 28.62 -0.13 -5.17
N TYR A 296 29.70 0.61 -5.40
CA TYR A 296 30.82 0.73 -4.45
C TYR A 296 30.85 2.15 -3.90
N TYR A 297 31.25 2.31 -2.65
CA TYR A 297 31.33 3.61 -1.98
C TYR A 297 32.43 3.59 -0.91
N SER A 298 32.86 4.77 -0.46
CA SER A 298 33.77 4.89 0.68
C SER A 298 33.01 4.65 1.98
N ALA A 299 33.55 3.78 2.84
CA ALA A 299 32.93 3.38 4.08
C ALA A 299 33.67 3.89 5.34
N VAL A 300 34.45 4.98 5.21
CA VAL A 300 35.13 5.60 6.36
C VAL A 300 34.09 6.33 7.22
N ASP A 301 33.28 7.16 6.57
CA ASP A 301 32.03 7.71 7.09
C ASP A 301 31.00 7.67 5.96
N PRO A 302 30.23 6.57 5.82
CA PRO A 302 29.38 6.35 4.66
C PRO A 302 28.48 7.53 4.32
N VAL A 303 27.86 8.17 5.32
CA VAL A 303 26.94 9.30 5.13
C VAL A 303 27.66 10.49 4.49
N ARG A 304 28.78 10.92 5.10
CA ARG A 304 29.53 12.08 4.62
C ARG A 304 30.25 11.79 3.31
N ASP A 305 30.83 10.60 3.20
CA ASP A 305 31.62 10.18 2.05
C ASP A 305 30.77 10.09 0.78
N THR A 306 29.56 9.51 0.85
CA THR A 306 28.67 9.40 -0.31
C THR A 306 28.13 10.75 -0.73
N ASN A 307 27.73 11.60 0.22
CA ASN A 307 27.28 12.97 -0.05
C ASN A 307 28.42 13.87 -0.58
N SER A 308 29.68 13.55 -0.25
CA SER A 308 30.86 14.19 -0.84
C SER A 308 31.23 13.64 -2.23
N GLY A 309 30.46 12.69 -2.78
CA GLY A 309 30.62 12.16 -4.14
C GLY A 309 31.48 10.88 -4.26
N LEU A 310 31.80 10.18 -3.17
CA LEU A 310 32.67 9.00 -3.21
C LEU A 310 31.90 7.69 -3.43
N PHE A 311 31.38 7.49 -4.63
CA PHE A 311 30.68 6.27 -5.04
C PHE A 311 30.91 5.95 -6.53
N GLY A 312 30.50 4.75 -6.95
CA GLY A 312 30.41 4.41 -8.37
C GLY A 312 29.78 3.05 -8.64
N PRO A 313 29.45 2.74 -9.91
CA PRO A 313 28.90 1.46 -10.28
C PRO A 313 29.99 0.39 -10.40
N ILE A 314 29.69 -0.83 -9.97
CA ILE A 314 30.48 -2.03 -10.24
C ILE A 314 29.61 -3.09 -10.90
N GLN A 315 30.12 -3.74 -11.94
CA GLN A 315 29.38 -4.76 -12.67
C GLN A 315 30.05 -6.13 -12.47
N VAL A 316 29.27 -7.14 -12.11
CA VAL A 316 29.71 -8.51 -11.89
C VAL A 316 29.06 -9.42 -12.93
N CYS A 317 29.87 -9.95 -13.84
CA CYS A 317 29.42 -10.77 -14.96
C CYS A 317 29.73 -12.26 -14.77
N LYS A 318 28.91 -13.11 -15.40
CA LYS A 318 29.20 -14.55 -15.50
C LYS A 318 30.48 -14.79 -16.29
N LYS A 319 31.28 -15.76 -15.84
CA LYS A 319 32.55 -16.14 -16.48
C LYS A 319 32.34 -16.49 -17.96
N GLY A 320 33.09 -15.85 -18.86
CA GLY A 320 33.03 -16.07 -20.31
C GLY A 320 32.15 -15.06 -21.07
N VAL A 321 31.39 -14.22 -20.36
CA VAL A 321 30.74 -13.02 -20.90
C VAL A 321 31.81 -11.94 -21.02
N SER A 322 32.13 -11.52 -22.25
CA SER A 322 32.98 -10.35 -22.48
C SER A 322 32.10 -9.12 -22.66
N HIS A 323 32.51 -7.94 -22.17
CA HIS A 323 31.87 -6.64 -22.46
C HIS A 323 31.69 -6.37 -23.97
N THR A 324 32.32 -7.17 -24.84
CA THR A 324 32.24 -7.08 -26.30
C THR A 324 31.37 -8.17 -26.97
N GLN A 325 30.62 -8.99 -26.22
CA GLN A 325 29.81 -10.08 -26.80
C GLN A 325 28.46 -9.62 -27.39
N LYS A 326 28.56 -9.11 -28.63
CA LYS A 326 27.73 -9.37 -29.84
C LYS A 326 26.20 -9.12 -29.87
N LYS A 327 25.52 -8.66 -28.81
CA LYS A 327 24.07 -8.32 -28.92
C LYS A 327 23.57 -7.09 -28.16
N ILE A 328 24.38 -6.49 -27.30
CA ILE A 328 24.06 -5.24 -26.61
C ILE A 328 24.75 -4.12 -27.40
N CYS A 329 23.99 -3.14 -27.87
CA CYS A 329 24.55 -2.02 -28.63
C CYS A 329 25.03 -0.90 -27.70
N HIS A 330 24.27 -0.60 -26.63
CA HIS A 330 24.55 0.46 -25.67
C HIS A 330 24.15 0.07 -24.23
N GLU A 331 24.95 0.52 -23.26
CA GLU A 331 24.71 0.37 -21.82
C GLU A 331 24.85 1.74 -21.13
N PHE A 332 23.92 2.07 -20.24
CA PHE A 332 23.94 3.30 -19.44
C PHE A 332 23.89 3.00 -17.95
N PHE A 333 24.56 3.84 -17.17
CA PHE A 333 24.51 3.81 -15.71
C PHE A 333 23.91 5.15 -15.22
N LEU A 334 22.86 5.06 -14.43
CA LEU A 334 22.12 6.21 -13.91
C LEU A 334 21.99 6.07 -12.40
N LEU A 335 22.61 6.97 -11.65
CA LEU A 335 22.37 7.14 -10.22
C LEU A 335 21.29 8.18 -10.00
N PHE A 336 20.23 7.80 -9.30
CA PHE A 336 19.23 8.71 -8.75
C PHE A 336 19.53 8.88 -7.26
N SER A 337 19.75 10.12 -6.83
CA SER A 337 20.10 10.44 -5.45
C SER A 337 19.84 11.91 -5.16
N VAL A 338 19.34 12.21 -3.96
CA VAL A 338 19.37 13.55 -3.37
C VAL A 338 20.74 13.72 -2.70
N MET A 339 21.64 14.44 -3.37
CA MET A 339 22.97 14.71 -2.83
C MET A 339 22.87 15.83 -1.80
N ASP A 340 22.95 15.46 -0.52
CA ASP A 340 22.86 16.42 0.59
C ASP A 340 24.23 17.02 0.89
N GLU A 341 24.52 18.19 0.30
CA GLU A 341 25.79 18.89 0.51
C GLU A 341 25.94 19.42 1.95
N ASN A 342 24.88 19.44 2.76
CA ASN A 342 24.99 19.78 4.19
C ASN A 342 25.79 18.72 4.97
N GLU A 343 25.79 17.47 4.51
CA GLU A 343 26.54 16.36 5.13
C GLU A 343 27.94 16.18 4.52
N SER A 344 28.28 16.96 3.50
CA SER A 344 29.56 16.90 2.80
C SER A 344 30.76 17.22 3.72
N TRP A 345 31.91 16.61 3.43
CA TRP A 345 33.18 17.02 4.04
C TRP A 345 33.58 18.44 3.66
N TYR A 346 33.05 18.94 2.55
CA TYR A 346 33.43 20.21 1.95
C TYR A 346 32.45 21.35 2.24
N LEU A 347 31.42 21.14 3.09
CA LEU A 347 30.42 22.19 3.38
C LEU A 347 31.06 23.51 3.83
N GLU A 348 31.97 23.46 4.82
CA GLU A 348 32.63 24.67 5.34
C GLU A 348 33.48 25.39 4.26
N GLU A 349 34.21 24.62 3.43
CA GLU A 349 35.00 25.17 2.33
C GLU A 349 34.09 25.77 1.24
N ASN A 350 32.96 25.13 0.96
CA ASN A 350 31.96 25.62 0.01
C ASN A 350 31.31 26.92 0.51
N ILE A 351 30.99 27.03 1.80
CA ILE A 351 30.47 28.26 2.41
C ILE A 351 31.52 29.37 2.33
N GLU A 352 32.79 29.09 2.68
CA GLU A 352 33.85 30.11 2.62
C GLU A 352 34.07 30.63 1.19
N LYS A 353 33.96 29.75 0.20
CA LYS A 353 34.29 30.06 -1.20
C LYS A 353 33.12 30.62 -2.01
N PHE A 354 31.92 30.14 -1.76
CA PHE A 354 30.71 30.43 -2.57
C PHE A 354 29.57 31.04 -1.76
N GLY A 355 29.60 30.94 -0.43
CA GLY A 355 28.57 31.47 0.46
C GLY A 355 28.62 32.99 0.63
N SER A 356 27.64 33.51 1.36
CA SER A 356 27.53 34.91 1.73
C SER A 356 27.57 35.08 3.25
N SER A 357 27.49 36.32 3.75
CA SER A 357 27.37 36.58 5.19
C SER A 357 26.09 36.01 5.81
N ASP A 358 25.10 35.68 4.98
CA ASP A 358 23.77 35.23 5.39
C ASP A 358 23.65 33.70 5.34
N SER A 359 24.68 32.99 4.86
CA SER A 359 24.74 31.53 4.84
C SER A 359 24.82 30.99 6.27
N SER A 360 23.72 30.39 6.74
CA SER A 360 23.62 29.80 8.07
C SER A 360 23.23 28.33 7.98
N SER A 361 24.07 27.45 8.51
CA SER A 361 23.83 25.99 8.52
C SER A 361 22.62 25.56 9.37
N THR A 362 22.06 26.46 10.18
CA THR A 362 20.87 26.21 11.00
C THR A 362 19.59 26.74 10.38
N ASN A 363 19.67 27.37 9.20
CA ASN A 363 18.50 27.87 8.49
C ASN A 363 18.00 26.78 7.53
N GLU A 364 16.70 26.48 7.57
CA GLU A 364 16.10 25.41 6.76
C GLU A 364 16.14 25.70 5.27
N GLU A 365 15.91 26.94 4.83
CA GLU A 365 16.02 27.31 3.40
C GLU A 365 17.45 27.12 2.89
N PHE A 366 18.46 27.41 3.73
CA PHE A 366 19.86 27.14 3.40
C PHE A 366 20.11 25.63 3.26
N GLN A 367 19.62 24.83 4.21
CA GLN A 367 19.75 23.38 4.14
C GLN A 367 19.09 22.82 2.88
N GLU A 368 17.87 23.27 2.57
CA GLU A 368 17.13 22.84 1.38
C GLU A 368 17.84 23.25 0.10
N SER A 369 18.43 24.46 0.05
CA SER A 369 19.20 24.91 -1.11
C SER A 369 20.41 24.05 -1.45
N ASN A 370 20.89 23.24 -0.49
CA ASN A 370 22.03 22.35 -0.63
C ASN A 370 21.62 20.88 -0.91
N LYS A 371 20.32 20.57 -1.00
CA LYS A 371 19.82 19.25 -1.37
C LYS A 371 19.69 19.15 -2.89
N MET A 372 20.70 18.55 -3.52
CA MET A 372 20.81 18.49 -4.98
C MET A 372 20.12 17.23 -5.51
N HIS A 373 18.88 17.40 -5.97
CA HIS A 373 18.03 16.34 -6.53
C HIS A 373 18.47 15.95 -7.95
N ALA A 374 19.43 15.03 -8.06
CA ALA A 374 20.20 14.85 -9.28
C ALA A 374 20.16 13.44 -9.89
N VAL A 375 20.41 13.38 -11.20
CA VAL A 375 20.71 12.15 -11.93
C VAL A 375 22.17 12.22 -12.37
N ASN A 376 23.01 11.29 -11.90
CA ASN A 376 24.47 11.31 -12.10
C ASN A 376 25.12 12.64 -11.66
N GLY A 377 24.56 13.33 -10.66
CA GLY A 377 25.05 14.63 -10.17
C GLY A 377 24.66 15.83 -11.04
N LEU A 378 23.79 15.66 -12.04
CA LEU A 378 23.25 16.74 -12.87
C LEU A 378 21.73 16.88 -12.68
N MET A 379 21.22 18.09 -12.87
CA MET A 379 19.83 18.47 -12.62
C MET A 379 19.24 19.19 -13.85
N TYR A 380 17.92 19.36 -13.89
CA TYR A 380 17.20 20.22 -14.84
C TYR A 380 17.50 19.99 -16.33
N GLY A 381 17.79 18.76 -16.75
CA GLY A 381 18.02 18.43 -18.15
C GLY A 381 19.46 18.57 -18.63
N ASN A 382 20.43 18.80 -17.73
CA ASN A 382 21.83 19.06 -18.08
C ASN A 382 22.66 17.79 -18.36
N LEU A 383 22.14 16.58 -18.16
CA LEU A 383 22.84 15.34 -18.47
C LEU A 383 22.84 15.06 -19.98
N GLU A 384 23.99 15.24 -20.60
CA GLU A 384 24.22 14.95 -22.02
C GLU A 384 24.70 13.51 -22.26
N GLY A 385 24.59 13.04 -23.51
CA GLY A 385 25.15 11.75 -23.95
C GLY A 385 24.20 10.56 -23.86
N LEU A 386 22.92 10.78 -23.55
CA LEU A 386 21.86 9.76 -23.61
C LEU A 386 21.26 9.65 -25.02
N ASP A 387 22.13 9.39 -26.00
CA ASP A 387 21.76 9.24 -27.41
C ASP A 387 21.53 7.76 -27.76
N LEU A 388 20.37 7.49 -28.36
CA LEU A 388 19.91 6.18 -28.77
C LEU A 388 19.56 6.13 -30.26
N CYS A 389 19.55 4.94 -30.82
CA CYS A 389 19.06 4.61 -32.15
C CYS A 389 17.76 3.80 -32.08
N ASN A 390 16.77 4.16 -32.90
CA ASN A 390 15.52 3.41 -33.02
C ASN A 390 15.77 1.93 -33.36
N GLY A 391 15.15 1.04 -32.59
CA GLY A 391 15.21 -0.41 -32.74
C GLY A 391 16.46 -1.05 -32.17
N GLU A 392 17.37 -0.28 -31.57
CA GLU A 392 18.55 -0.84 -30.92
C GLU A 392 18.22 -1.48 -29.57
N HIS A 393 19.08 -2.38 -29.11
CA HIS A 393 18.91 -3.00 -27.80
C HIS A 393 19.79 -2.32 -26.76
N VAL A 394 19.15 -1.75 -25.75
CA VAL A 394 19.75 -0.92 -24.70
C VAL A 394 19.58 -1.59 -23.35
N MET A 395 20.63 -1.54 -22.53
CA MET A 395 20.55 -1.90 -21.11
C MET A 395 20.71 -0.65 -20.26
N TRP A 396 19.79 -0.45 -19.32
CA TRP A 396 19.87 0.63 -18.34
C TRP A 396 20.16 0.02 -16.97
N HIS A 397 21.23 0.48 -16.34
CA HIS A 397 21.62 0.13 -14.98
C HIS A 397 21.30 1.33 -14.09
N ILE A 398 20.27 1.19 -13.28
CA ILE A 398 19.74 2.26 -12.44
C ILE A 398 20.14 1.95 -11.00
N LEU A 399 20.71 2.94 -10.32
CA LEU A 399 21.21 2.86 -8.96
C LEU A 399 20.47 3.90 -8.10
N GLY A 400 20.16 3.52 -6.86
CA GLY A 400 19.64 4.43 -5.83
C GLY A 400 20.62 4.55 -4.67
N LEU A 401 20.74 5.75 -4.12
CA LEU A 401 21.62 6.06 -2.99
C LEU A 401 21.03 7.22 -2.19
N GLY A 402 21.15 7.16 -0.86
CA GLY A 402 20.77 8.25 0.03
C GLY A 402 19.99 7.78 1.26
N THR A 403 18.92 8.47 1.64
CA THR A 403 18.17 8.27 2.89
C THR A 403 16.71 7.82 2.63
N GLU A 404 15.86 7.85 3.65
CA GLU A 404 14.42 7.55 3.53
C GLU A 404 13.67 8.42 2.51
N MET A 405 14.21 9.60 2.18
CA MET A 405 13.67 10.53 1.19
C MET A 405 13.94 10.05 -0.25
N ASP A 406 14.95 9.18 -0.45
CA ASP A 406 15.36 8.67 -1.77
C ASP A 406 14.46 7.54 -2.31
N ILE A 407 13.16 7.80 -2.36
CA ILE A 407 12.17 6.97 -3.02
C ILE A 407 11.96 7.52 -4.43
N HIS A 408 12.56 6.85 -5.42
CA HIS A 408 12.60 7.33 -6.80
C HIS A 408 11.68 6.52 -7.70
N GLY A 409 10.66 7.16 -8.27
CA GLY A 409 9.87 6.61 -9.38
C GLY A 409 10.50 6.93 -10.74
N VAL A 410 11.53 6.19 -11.17
CA VAL A 410 12.27 6.48 -12.41
C VAL A 410 11.44 6.15 -13.64
N PHE A 411 11.00 7.17 -14.38
CA PHE A 411 10.13 7.06 -15.54
C PHE A 411 10.85 7.39 -16.86
N PHE A 412 10.61 6.57 -17.87
CA PHE A 412 11.06 6.79 -19.25
C PHE A 412 9.89 7.22 -20.13
N GLU A 413 9.85 8.50 -20.51
CA GLU A 413 8.77 9.02 -21.35
C GLU A 413 8.75 8.37 -22.74
N GLY A 414 7.57 8.00 -23.22
CA GLY A 414 7.35 7.55 -24.59
C GLY A 414 7.88 6.16 -24.94
N ASN A 415 8.70 5.53 -24.10
CA ASN A 415 9.22 4.17 -24.28
C ASN A 415 8.97 3.32 -23.02
N THR A 416 8.73 2.02 -23.22
CA THR A 416 8.63 1.06 -22.13
C THR A 416 9.86 0.16 -22.13
N PHE A 417 10.22 -0.35 -20.96
CA PHE A 417 11.27 -1.34 -20.77
C PHE A 417 10.68 -2.66 -20.27
N ARG A 418 11.49 -3.72 -20.35
CA ARG A 418 11.14 -5.04 -19.87
C ARG A 418 12.03 -5.43 -18.69
N ARG A 419 11.39 -5.90 -17.62
CA ARG A 419 12.02 -6.46 -16.41
C ARG A 419 11.31 -7.76 -16.05
N ASP A 420 12.07 -8.85 -15.90
CA ASP A 420 11.54 -10.15 -15.47
C ASP A 420 10.32 -10.67 -16.27
N GLY A 421 10.27 -10.31 -17.56
CA GLY A 421 9.17 -10.68 -18.45
C GLY A 421 7.95 -9.76 -18.40
N MET A 422 7.97 -8.72 -17.58
CA MET A 422 6.93 -7.69 -17.47
C MET A 422 7.30 -6.42 -18.24
N ASN A 423 6.31 -5.76 -18.85
CA ASN A 423 6.48 -4.46 -19.49
C ASN A 423 6.08 -3.34 -18.52
N ARG A 424 6.98 -2.38 -18.30
CA ARG A 424 6.79 -1.20 -17.45
C ARG A 424 7.47 0.01 -18.09
N ASP A 425 7.18 1.21 -17.61
CA ASP A 425 7.84 2.47 -18.00
C ASP A 425 8.37 3.25 -16.80
N THR A 426 7.88 2.93 -15.60
CA THR A 426 8.38 3.44 -14.33
C THR A 426 8.99 2.34 -13.47
N LEU A 427 10.04 2.68 -12.73
CA LEU A 427 10.75 1.80 -11.81
C LEU A 427 10.94 2.47 -10.45
N SER A 428 10.55 1.79 -9.37
CA SER A 428 10.87 2.21 -8.01
C SER A 428 12.32 1.87 -7.64
N VAL A 429 13.05 2.84 -7.12
CA VAL A 429 14.47 2.76 -6.74
C VAL A 429 14.64 3.39 -5.36
N PHE A 430 15.35 2.69 -4.47
CA PHE A 430 15.58 3.05 -3.07
C PHE A 430 17.09 3.12 -2.76
N PRO A 431 17.52 3.64 -1.60
CA PRO A 431 18.92 3.60 -1.20
C PRO A 431 19.54 2.20 -1.30
N HIS A 432 20.73 2.14 -1.88
CA HIS A 432 21.52 0.92 -2.09
C HIS A 432 20.83 -0.13 -2.99
N THR A 433 19.78 0.25 -3.71
CA THR A 433 19.18 -0.64 -4.71
C THR A 433 19.82 -0.45 -6.07
N THR A 434 19.96 -1.54 -6.80
CA THR A 434 20.49 -1.55 -8.16
C THR A 434 19.61 -2.41 -9.03
N VAL A 435 19.08 -1.83 -10.10
CA VAL A 435 18.15 -2.50 -11.00
C VAL A 435 18.69 -2.40 -12.42
N THR A 436 18.54 -3.47 -13.19
CA THR A 436 18.91 -3.50 -14.60
C THR A 436 17.67 -3.79 -15.45
N VAL A 437 17.39 -2.93 -16.43
CA VAL A 437 16.24 -3.08 -17.32
C VAL A 437 16.68 -3.08 -18.79
N SER A 438 15.92 -3.81 -19.61
CA SER A 438 16.17 -3.95 -21.04
C SER A 438 15.14 -3.13 -21.82
N MET A 439 15.61 -2.27 -22.72
CA MET A 439 14.76 -1.41 -23.55
C MET A 439 15.09 -1.61 -25.03
N THR A 440 14.08 -1.49 -25.87
CA THR A 440 14.24 -1.36 -27.32
C THR A 440 13.36 -0.19 -27.76
N PRO A 441 13.94 1.03 -27.89
CA PRO A 441 13.16 2.20 -28.23
C PRO A 441 12.60 2.06 -29.65
N ASP A 442 11.35 2.48 -29.84
CA ASP A 442 10.65 2.39 -31.13
C ASP A 442 9.95 3.69 -31.55
N ASN A 443 10.22 4.76 -30.79
CA ASN A 443 9.63 6.07 -30.98
C ASN A 443 10.76 7.07 -31.15
N ASP A 444 10.80 7.76 -32.30
CA ASP A 444 11.81 8.76 -32.61
C ASP A 444 11.47 10.08 -31.92
N GLY A 445 12.47 10.76 -31.38
CA GLY A 445 12.29 12.06 -30.74
C GLY A 445 13.14 12.25 -29.50
N GLN A 446 12.94 13.40 -28.86
CA GLN A 446 13.49 13.69 -27.55
C GLN A 446 12.43 13.38 -26.48
N PHE A 447 12.85 12.71 -25.42
CA PHE A 447 11.97 12.23 -24.36
C PHE A 447 12.55 12.58 -22.99
N GLU A 448 11.69 12.76 -22.00
CA GLU A 448 12.10 12.97 -20.62
C GLU A 448 12.43 11.64 -19.92
N LEU A 449 13.50 11.65 -19.13
CA LEU A 449 13.84 10.67 -18.11
C LEU A 449 13.74 11.39 -16.76
N SER A 450 12.74 11.06 -15.95
CA SER A 450 12.48 11.84 -14.73
C SER A 450 12.07 10.99 -13.54
N CYS A 451 12.24 11.54 -12.34
CA CYS A 451 11.62 11.00 -11.15
C CYS A 451 10.13 11.37 -11.13
N ARG A 452 9.27 10.44 -10.70
CA ARG A 452 7.81 10.64 -10.53
C ARG A 452 7.40 11.05 -9.12
N THR A 453 8.33 11.08 -8.20
CA THR A 453 8.18 11.71 -6.89
C THR A 453 8.13 13.22 -7.09
N GLY A 454 7.03 13.86 -6.65
CA GLY A 454 6.70 15.24 -7.00
C GLY A 454 7.79 16.26 -6.69
N GLU A 455 8.32 16.24 -5.48
CA GLU A 455 9.37 17.15 -5.01
C GLU A 455 10.68 16.93 -5.77
N HIS A 456 11.11 15.68 -5.93
CA HIS A 456 12.29 15.36 -6.75
C HIS A 456 12.14 15.90 -8.19
N TYR A 457 10.94 15.80 -8.78
CA TYR A 457 10.67 16.32 -10.13
C TYR A 457 10.83 17.84 -10.20
N GLU A 458 10.21 18.57 -9.27
CA GLU A 458 10.25 20.04 -9.23
C GLU A 458 11.64 20.58 -8.86
N ALA A 459 12.32 19.88 -7.95
CA ALA A 459 13.69 20.16 -7.53
C ALA A 459 14.74 19.79 -8.60
N GLY A 460 14.34 19.19 -9.72
CA GLY A 460 15.17 19.10 -10.93
C GLY A 460 15.72 17.72 -11.25
N MET A 461 15.22 16.65 -10.64
CA MET A 461 15.60 15.27 -10.93
C MET A 461 14.96 14.77 -12.24
N ARG A 462 15.35 15.41 -13.34
CA ARG A 462 14.86 15.15 -14.70
C ARG A 462 15.95 15.42 -15.73
N GLN A 463 15.99 14.57 -16.73
CA GLN A 463 16.96 14.55 -17.82
C GLN A 463 16.26 14.29 -19.16
N HIS A 464 16.99 14.43 -20.25
CA HIS A 464 16.48 14.11 -21.59
C HIS A 464 17.30 12.98 -22.20
N TYR A 465 16.64 12.12 -22.95
CA TYR A 465 17.30 11.16 -23.83
C TYR A 465 16.73 11.29 -25.25
N GLU A 466 17.56 11.07 -26.26
CA GLU A 466 17.20 11.28 -27.66
C GLU A 466 17.22 9.95 -28.41
N VAL A 467 16.14 9.61 -29.10
CA VAL A 467 16.05 8.44 -29.99
C VAL A 467 16.09 8.91 -31.44
N LYS A 468 17.19 8.58 -32.13
CA LYS A 468 17.49 8.96 -33.51
C LYS A 468 17.15 7.84 -34.50
N ALA A 469 16.72 8.25 -35.69
CA ALA A 469 16.59 7.34 -36.83
C ALA A 469 17.97 7.04 -37.44
N CYS A 470 18.72 6.11 -36.85
CA CYS A 470 20.09 5.78 -37.29
C CYS A 470 20.14 4.80 -38.48
N SER A 471 19.04 4.12 -38.79
CA SER A 471 18.95 3.16 -39.90
C SER A 471 18.16 3.74 -41.07
N THR A 472 18.58 3.46 -42.31
CA THR A 472 17.84 3.79 -43.53
C THR A 472 16.61 2.91 -43.75
N VAL A 473 16.44 1.86 -42.95
CA VAL A 473 15.28 0.98 -43.00
C VAL A 473 14.17 1.62 -42.18
N THR A 474 13.19 2.19 -42.87
CA THR A 474 11.95 2.66 -42.24
C THR A 474 11.29 1.46 -41.56
N PRO A 475 11.01 1.51 -40.24
CA PRO A 475 10.23 0.48 -39.58
C PRO A 475 8.93 0.25 -40.37
N ALA A 476 8.50 -0.99 -40.50
CA ALA A 476 7.22 -1.29 -41.16
C ALA A 476 6.11 -0.49 -40.48
N ALA A 477 5.26 0.17 -41.26
CA ALA A 477 4.13 0.91 -40.72
C ALA A 477 3.31 -0.03 -39.82
N GLU A 478 3.11 0.37 -38.56
CA GLU A 478 2.32 -0.43 -37.62
C GLU A 478 0.91 -0.60 -38.18
N HIS A 479 0.51 -1.86 -38.42
CA HIS A 479 -0.83 -2.18 -38.85
C HIS A 479 -1.76 -2.24 -37.64
N PHE A 480 -2.62 -1.24 -37.51
CA PHE A 480 -3.62 -1.15 -36.46
C PHE A 480 -4.84 -2.00 -36.78
N SER A 481 -5.39 -2.70 -35.78
CA SER A 481 -6.62 -3.47 -35.95
C SER A 481 -7.86 -2.58 -35.98
N SER A 482 -7.90 -1.56 -35.14
CA SER A 482 -9.09 -0.75 -34.85
C SER A 482 -8.69 0.57 -34.19
N THR A 483 -9.57 1.56 -34.26
CA THR A 483 -9.48 2.82 -33.50
C THR A 483 -10.61 2.88 -32.48
N VAL A 484 -10.28 3.15 -31.23
CA VAL A 484 -11.21 3.28 -30.10
C VAL A 484 -11.29 4.74 -29.68
N TRP A 485 -12.49 5.25 -29.46
CA TRP A 485 -12.74 6.66 -29.17
C TRP A 485 -13.19 6.86 -27.73
N TYR A 486 -12.63 7.87 -27.07
CA TYR A 486 -13.04 8.33 -25.75
C TYR A 486 -13.25 9.85 -25.80
N TYR A 487 -14.36 10.32 -25.22
CA TYR A 487 -14.68 11.76 -25.12
C TYR A 487 -14.53 12.16 -23.66
N ILE A 488 -13.46 12.88 -23.32
CA ILE A 488 -13.12 13.19 -21.93
C ILE A 488 -13.01 14.69 -21.77
N ALA A 489 -13.54 15.25 -20.68
CA ALA A 489 -13.33 16.64 -20.34
C ALA A 489 -12.67 16.79 -18.97
N ALA A 490 -11.85 17.83 -18.82
CA ALA A 490 -11.43 18.32 -17.51
C ALA A 490 -12.48 19.32 -16.99
N GLU A 491 -13.03 19.07 -15.81
CA GLU A 491 -14.11 19.86 -15.21
C GLU A 491 -13.77 20.27 -13.78
N GLU A 492 -14.04 21.53 -13.44
CA GLU A 492 -13.90 22.02 -12.06
C GLU A 492 -15.11 21.58 -11.23
N VAL A 493 -14.85 21.04 -10.04
CA VAL A 493 -15.86 20.54 -9.11
C VAL A 493 -15.55 20.97 -7.68
N GLU A 494 -16.58 21.07 -6.83
CA GLU A 494 -16.37 21.03 -5.38
C GLU A 494 -16.22 19.56 -4.97
N TRP A 495 -15.11 19.25 -4.32
CA TRP A 495 -14.76 17.93 -3.83
C TRP A 495 -14.81 17.91 -2.31
N ASN A 496 -15.44 16.88 -1.74
CA ASN A 496 -15.41 16.63 -0.30
C ASN A 496 -14.73 15.28 -0.05
N TYR A 497 -13.63 15.30 0.70
CA TYR A 497 -12.84 14.10 1.01
C TYR A 497 -13.56 13.18 2.01
N ALA A 498 -14.33 13.74 2.93
CA ALA A 498 -15.06 13.00 3.96
C ALA A 498 -16.45 13.62 4.21
N PRO A 499 -17.43 13.43 3.30
CA PRO A 499 -18.78 13.95 3.49
C PRO A 499 -19.51 13.39 4.71
N ASN A 500 -19.15 12.17 5.15
CA ASN A 500 -19.69 11.55 6.36
C ASN A 500 -18.55 11.19 7.34
N ARG A 501 -18.58 11.76 8.55
CA ARG A 501 -17.61 11.49 9.63
C ARG A 501 -18.12 10.48 10.67
N THR A 502 -19.30 9.89 10.51
CA THR A 502 -19.84 8.93 11.49
C THR A 502 -18.96 7.70 11.63
N TRP A 503 -18.42 7.17 10.52
CA TRP A 503 -17.55 6.00 10.54
C TRP A 503 -16.25 6.27 11.31
N GLU A 504 -15.62 7.41 11.05
CA GLU A 504 -14.43 7.89 11.77
C GLU A 504 -14.67 7.97 13.29
N LEU A 505 -15.76 8.63 13.70
CA LEU A 505 -16.10 8.83 15.10
C LEU A 505 -16.42 7.52 15.81
N GLU A 506 -17.10 6.59 15.14
CA GLU A 506 -17.40 5.27 15.67
C GLU A 506 -16.13 4.43 15.82
N LYS A 507 -15.23 4.46 14.81
CA LYS A 507 -13.95 3.75 14.86
C LYS A 507 -13.08 4.21 16.03
N HIS A 508 -12.89 5.52 16.17
CA HIS A 508 -12.03 6.08 17.21
C HIS A 508 -12.74 6.23 18.56
N ASN A 509 -14.06 5.98 18.61
CA ASN A 509 -14.91 6.15 19.79
C ASN A 509 -14.65 7.51 20.49
N THR A 510 -14.70 8.58 19.70
CA THR A 510 -14.26 9.92 20.08
C THR A 510 -15.22 11.00 19.58
N THR A 511 -14.97 12.26 19.96
CA THR A 511 -15.69 13.44 19.44
C THR A 511 -15.01 14.00 18.19
N LEU A 512 -15.65 14.94 17.48
CA LEU A 512 -15.07 15.55 16.28
C LEU A 512 -13.74 16.26 16.55
N GLU A 513 -13.62 16.90 17.72
CA GLU A 513 -12.46 17.70 18.15
C GLU A 513 -11.28 16.81 18.55
N GLU A 514 -11.56 15.67 19.18
CA GLU A 514 -10.56 14.72 19.69
C GLU A 514 -10.19 13.62 18.67
N SER A 515 -10.82 13.61 17.49
CA SER A 515 -10.52 12.64 16.45
C SER A 515 -9.20 12.96 15.76
N PRO A 516 -8.37 11.95 15.38
CA PRO A 516 -7.20 12.18 14.53
C PRO A 516 -7.52 12.96 13.24
N GLY A 517 -8.74 12.80 12.71
CA GLY A 517 -9.17 13.52 11.51
C GLY A 517 -9.49 14.99 11.71
N SER A 518 -9.49 15.53 12.94
CA SER A 518 -9.74 16.96 13.17
C SER A 518 -8.71 17.84 12.47
N VAL A 519 -7.44 17.42 12.46
CA VAL A 519 -6.33 18.13 11.79
C VAL A 519 -6.65 18.42 10.32
N PHE A 520 -7.27 17.47 9.61
CA PHE A 520 -7.50 17.55 8.15
C PHE A 520 -8.93 17.97 7.78
N LEU A 521 -9.92 17.62 8.60
CA LEU A 521 -11.34 17.73 8.24
C LEU A 521 -12.09 18.81 9.00
N GLU A 522 -11.54 19.34 10.10
CA GLU A 522 -12.14 20.44 10.84
C GLU A 522 -11.93 21.77 10.10
N GLN A 523 -13.02 22.51 9.91
CA GLN A 523 -12.97 23.85 9.36
C GLN A 523 -12.92 24.85 10.52
N SER A 524 -11.93 25.74 10.51
CA SER A 524 -11.75 26.77 11.54
C SER A 524 -11.46 28.15 10.91
N GLU A 525 -11.06 29.14 11.70
CA GLU A 525 -10.66 30.46 11.17
C GLU A 525 -9.41 30.37 10.27
N ASN A 526 -8.55 29.37 10.50
CA ASN A 526 -7.29 29.20 9.78
C ASN A 526 -7.22 27.91 8.95
N LEU A 527 -8.16 26.96 9.09
CA LEU A 527 -8.11 25.65 8.41
C LEU A 527 -9.29 25.46 7.45
N ILE A 528 -9.03 25.01 6.22
CA ILE A 528 -10.04 24.90 5.14
C ILE A 528 -11.09 23.82 5.45
N GLY A 529 -10.67 22.71 6.08
CA GLY A 529 -11.50 21.55 6.38
C GLY A 529 -11.67 20.61 5.18
N GLY A 530 -12.67 19.74 5.18
CA GLY A 530 -12.77 18.63 4.21
C GLY A 530 -13.21 18.97 2.76
N LYS A 531 -13.44 20.24 2.41
CA LYS A 531 -14.01 20.65 1.10
C LYS A 531 -13.06 21.54 0.31
N TYR A 532 -12.81 21.16 -0.94
CA TYR A 532 -11.89 21.86 -1.83
C TYR A 532 -12.46 21.95 -3.25
N LYS A 533 -12.19 23.06 -3.92
CA LYS A 533 -12.34 23.14 -5.37
C LYS A 533 -11.21 22.36 -6.04
N LYS A 534 -11.58 21.46 -6.94
CA LYS A 534 -10.67 20.57 -7.68
C LYS A 534 -11.01 20.55 -9.17
N VAL A 535 -10.17 19.91 -9.97
CA VAL A 535 -10.43 19.64 -11.40
C VAL A 535 -10.22 18.17 -11.70
N VAL A 536 -11.18 17.55 -12.39
CA VAL A 536 -11.23 16.10 -12.58
C VAL A 536 -11.58 15.72 -14.02
N PHE A 537 -11.12 14.55 -14.45
CA PHE A 537 -11.51 13.99 -15.75
C PHE A 537 -12.91 13.34 -15.68
N ARG A 538 -13.77 13.63 -16.66
CA ARG A 538 -15.10 13.02 -16.79
C ARG A 538 -15.41 12.61 -18.23
N GLU A 539 -16.07 11.46 -18.39
CA GLU A 539 -16.42 10.90 -19.70
C GLU A 539 -17.75 11.45 -20.23
N TYR A 540 -17.82 11.62 -21.55
CA TYR A 540 -19.00 12.03 -22.30
C TYR A 540 -19.36 10.97 -23.34
N ILE A 541 -20.64 10.97 -23.75
CA ILE A 541 -21.14 9.98 -24.70
C ILE A 541 -20.65 10.22 -26.14
N ASP A 542 -20.30 11.47 -26.48
CA ASP A 542 -19.94 11.89 -27.83
C ASP A 542 -19.14 13.21 -27.84
N GLU A 543 -18.72 13.61 -29.05
CA GLU A 543 -17.94 14.83 -29.31
C GLU A 543 -18.69 16.15 -29.07
N THR A 544 -19.98 16.12 -28.74
CA THR A 544 -20.74 17.35 -28.45
C THR A 544 -20.48 17.87 -27.04
N PHE A 545 -19.99 17.01 -26.14
CA PHE A 545 -19.76 17.31 -24.72
C PHE A 545 -21.00 17.90 -24.00
N THR A 546 -22.20 17.48 -24.42
CA THR A 546 -23.46 17.96 -23.84
C THR A 546 -23.98 17.05 -22.73
N LYS A 547 -23.80 15.73 -22.85
CA LYS A 547 -24.30 14.74 -21.88
C LYS A 547 -23.14 13.91 -21.31
N ARG A 548 -22.92 14.04 -20.00
CA ARG A 548 -21.99 13.18 -19.26
C ARG A 548 -22.42 11.73 -19.35
N LYS A 549 -21.46 10.83 -19.56
CA LYS A 549 -21.70 9.39 -19.50
C LYS A 549 -21.88 9.01 -18.02
N PRO A 550 -23.03 8.45 -17.62
CA PRO A 550 -23.24 8.06 -16.23
C PRO A 550 -22.26 6.93 -15.88
N ARG A 551 -21.62 7.02 -14.71
CA ARG A 551 -20.86 5.90 -14.16
C ARG A 551 -21.80 4.76 -13.81
N HIS A 552 -21.38 3.54 -14.12
CA HIS A 552 -22.07 2.35 -13.64
C HIS A 552 -21.87 2.17 -12.12
N PRO A 553 -22.72 1.42 -11.42
CA PRO A 553 -22.49 1.08 -10.01
C PRO A 553 -21.12 0.42 -9.76
N GLU A 554 -20.64 -0.36 -10.72
CA GLU A 554 -19.30 -0.99 -10.70
C GLU A 554 -18.14 0.00 -10.88
N GLU A 555 -18.42 1.27 -11.20
CA GLU A 555 -17.43 2.34 -11.37
C GLU A 555 -17.62 3.45 -10.33
N GLU A 556 -18.51 3.25 -9.34
CA GLU A 556 -18.75 4.18 -8.24
C GLU A 556 -17.44 4.48 -7.48
N HIS A 557 -16.63 3.44 -7.25
CA HIS A 557 -15.35 3.54 -6.54
C HIS A 557 -14.33 4.45 -7.22
N LEU A 558 -14.49 4.83 -8.50
CA LEU A 558 -13.50 5.68 -9.17
C LEU A 558 -13.38 7.07 -8.55
N GLU A 559 -14.47 7.58 -7.95
CA GLU A 559 -14.49 8.86 -7.23
C GLU A 559 -13.74 9.98 -7.97
N ILE A 560 -12.59 10.45 -7.46
CA ILE A 560 -11.83 11.56 -8.05
C ILE A 560 -11.27 11.19 -9.42
N MET A 561 -10.86 9.93 -9.61
CA MET A 561 -10.21 9.45 -10.82
C MET A 561 -11.10 9.64 -12.05
N GLY A 562 -10.45 9.82 -13.20
CA GLY A 562 -11.11 9.78 -14.49
C GLY A 562 -11.72 8.41 -14.83
N PRO A 563 -12.47 8.32 -15.94
CA PRO A 563 -12.98 7.05 -16.43
C PRO A 563 -11.85 6.05 -16.73
N ILE A 564 -12.15 4.75 -16.62
CA ILE A 564 -11.20 3.71 -17.02
C ILE A 564 -11.11 3.67 -18.55
N ILE A 565 -9.95 4.05 -19.10
CA ILE A 565 -9.65 3.89 -20.52
C ILE A 565 -9.15 2.46 -20.71
N ARG A 566 -9.78 1.69 -21.60
CA ARG A 566 -9.43 0.30 -21.87
C ARG A 566 -8.92 0.17 -23.29
N ALA A 567 -7.90 -0.66 -23.50
CA ALA A 567 -7.24 -0.88 -24.79
C ALA A 567 -6.81 -2.34 -24.97
N GLU A 568 -6.85 -2.87 -26.19
CA GLU A 568 -6.14 -4.09 -26.54
C GLU A 568 -4.86 -3.78 -27.32
N VAL A 569 -3.86 -4.65 -27.19
CA VAL A 569 -2.62 -4.55 -27.98
C VAL A 569 -2.92 -4.53 -29.48
N GLY A 570 -2.38 -3.55 -30.19
CA GLY A 570 -2.57 -3.33 -31.64
C GLY A 570 -3.68 -2.36 -32.00
N GLU A 571 -4.41 -1.84 -31.01
CA GLU A 571 -5.39 -0.77 -31.19
C GLU A 571 -4.75 0.62 -31.16
N ARG A 572 -5.50 1.60 -31.65
CA ARG A 572 -5.23 3.02 -31.48
C ARG A 572 -6.33 3.65 -30.63
N ILE A 573 -5.95 4.39 -29.60
CA ILE A 573 -6.86 5.16 -28.76
C ILE A 573 -6.86 6.60 -29.28
N GLN A 574 -8.06 7.13 -29.56
CA GLN A 574 -8.28 8.55 -29.80
C GLN A 574 -9.06 9.14 -28.65
N VAL A 575 -8.40 10.03 -27.91
CA VAL A 575 -9.04 10.77 -26.82
C VAL A 575 -9.35 12.16 -27.32
N VAL A 576 -10.63 12.43 -27.56
CA VAL A 576 -11.11 13.79 -27.82
C VAL A 576 -11.22 14.45 -26.45
N PHE A 577 -10.29 15.35 -26.16
CA PHE A 577 -10.20 16.02 -24.87
C PHE A 577 -10.74 17.45 -24.96
N LYS A 578 -11.69 17.80 -24.09
CA LYS A 578 -12.22 19.15 -23.94
C LYS A 578 -11.78 19.76 -22.61
N ASN A 579 -11.22 20.96 -22.65
CA ASN A 579 -10.92 21.67 -21.41
C ASN A 579 -12.08 22.59 -21.02
N ASN A 580 -12.89 22.17 -20.03
CA ASN A 580 -13.96 23.01 -19.47
C ASN A 580 -13.51 23.80 -18.23
N ALA A 581 -12.26 23.65 -17.80
CA ALA A 581 -11.69 24.37 -16.67
C ALA A 581 -11.15 25.76 -17.07
N ARG A 582 -10.71 26.55 -16.09
CA ARG A 582 -10.24 27.93 -16.30
C ARG A 582 -8.75 28.05 -16.65
N ARG A 583 -7.99 26.97 -16.55
CA ARG A 583 -6.54 26.91 -16.80
C ARG A 583 -6.24 25.93 -17.93
N PRO A 584 -5.13 26.09 -18.67
CA PRO A 584 -4.75 25.12 -19.70
C PRO A 584 -4.36 23.78 -19.06
N TYR A 585 -4.96 22.70 -19.53
CA TYR A 585 -4.67 21.33 -19.10
C TYR A 585 -4.47 20.43 -20.31
N SER A 586 -3.90 19.25 -20.08
CA SER A 586 -3.67 18.24 -21.12
C SER A 586 -4.11 16.86 -20.66
N ILE A 587 -3.92 15.86 -21.52
CA ILE A 587 -4.08 14.46 -21.14
C ILE A 587 -2.98 13.63 -21.84
N HIS A 588 -2.19 12.95 -21.02
CA HIS A 588 -1.11 12.05 -21.42
C HIS A 588 -1.19 10.77 -20.59
N ALA A 589 -0.64 9.67 -21.09
CA ALA A 589 -0.69 8.38 -20.41
C ALA A 589 0.67 7.70 -20.36
N HIS A 590 0.95 7.02 -19.25
CA HIS A 590 2.02 6.05 -19.15
C HIS A 590 1.81 4.90 -20.17
N GLY A 591 2.90 4.27 -20.56
CA GLY A 591 2.95 3.07 -21.40
C GLY A 591 2.68 3.28 -22.88
N VAL A 592 2.00 4.37 -23.29
CA VAL A 592 1.54 4.55 -24.68
C VAL A 592 2.64 5.06 -25.63
N LYS A 593 2.45 4.82 -26.93
CA LYS A 593 3.28 5.41 -27.99
C LYS A 593 2.55 6.60 -28.60
N THR A 594 3.16 7.78 -28.56
CA THR A 594 2.63 9.02 -29.15
C THR A 594 3.51 9.50 -30.30
N SER A 595 2.90 10.19 -31.27
CA SER A 595 3.62 10.79 -32.41
C SER A 595 4.15 12.20 -32.14
N LYS A 596 3.72 12.81 -31.03
CA LYS A 596 4.18 14.10 -30.53
C LYS A 596 4.51 13.92 -29.05
N THR A 597 5.76 14.19 -28.69
CA THR A 597 6.27 14.04 -27.32
C THR A 597 5.81 15.18 -26.42
N HIS A 598 5.64 16.39 -26.96
CA HIS A 598 5.18 17.54 -26.20
C HIS A 598 4.04 18.25 -26.95
N GLN A 599 2.81 18.09 -26.46
CA GLN A 599 1.67 18.90 -26.91
C GLN A 599 1.39 19.99 -25.89
N ASP A 600 1.30 21.23 -26.35
CA ASP A 600 0.88 22.36 -25.53
C ASP A 600 -0.47 22.07 -24.86
N GLY A 601 -0.66 22.59 -23.65
CA GLY A 601 -1.91 22.48 -22.92
C GLY A 601 -3.10 23.00 -23.74
N VAL A 602 -4.21 22.26 -23.70
CA VAL A 602 -5.46 22.67 -24.34
C VAL A 602 -6.02 23.86 -23.59
N GLN A 603 -6.16 24.98 -24.28
CA GLN A 603 -6.67 26.22 -23.68
C GLN A 603 -8.13 26.06 -23.19
N PRO A 604 -8.56 26.82 -22.19
CA PRO A 604 -9.95 26.83 -21.73
C PRO A 604 -10.96 26.96 -22.88
N GLY A 605 -12.00 26.14 -22.85
CA GLY A 605 -13.06 26.07 -23.86
C GLY A 605 -12.68 25.39 -25.18
N HIS A 606 -11.41 25.05 -25.39
CA HIS A 606 -10.94 24.39 -26.61
C HIS A 606 -10.94 22.86 -26.47
N MET A 607 -10.81 22.20 -27.62
CA MET A 607 -10.77 20.75 -27.74
C MET A 607 -9.58 20.32 -28.59
N LEU A 608 -8.95 19.20 -28.21
CA LEU A 608 -7.85 18.59 -28.95
C LEU A 608 -8.01 17.07 -28.93
N THR A 609 -7.69 16.43 -30.06
CA THR A 609 -7.69 14.97 -30.15
C THR A 609 -6.27 14.43 -29.96
N TYR A 610 -6.08 13.63 -28.91
CA TYR A 610 -4.86 12.91 -28.62
C TYR A 610 -4.89 11.54 -29.29
N ASN A 611 -3.74 11.14 -29.84
CA ASN A 611 -3.58 9.90 -30.57
C ASN A 611 -2.56 9.02 -29.86
N TRP A 612 -3.03 7.98 -29.18
CA TRP A 612 -2.19 7.02 -28.49
C TRP A 612 -2.22 5.69 -29.22
N THR A 613 -1.04 5.17 -29.50
CA THR A 613 -0.87 3.88 -30.15
C THR A 613 -0.50 2.86 -29.10
N ILE A 614 -1.05 1.65 -29.20
CA ILE A 614 -0.83 0.56 -28.24
C ILE A 614 -0.03 -0.55 -28.93
N PRO A 615 1.29 -0.38 -29.12
CA PRO A 615 2.15 -1.44 -29.62
C PRO A 615 2.28 -2.58 -28.60
N LYS A 616 2.93 -3.68 -29.01
CA LYS A 616 3.14 -4.84 -28.14
C LYS A 616 3.87 -4.50 -26.83
N ARG A 617 4.78 -3.52 -26.85
CA ARG A 617 5.53 -3.08 -25.67
C ARG A 617 4.69 -2.29 -24.66
N SER A 618 3.53 -1.79 -25.08
CA SER A 618 2.59 -1.01 -24.24
C SER A 618 1.54 -1.89 -23.59
N GLY A 619 1.47 -3.17 -23.95
CA GLY A 619 0.58 -4.13 -23.29
C GLY A 619 1.33 -5.15 -22.45
N PRO A 620 0.62 -6.15 -21.93
CA PRO A 620 1.19 -7.14 -21.04
C PRO A 620 2.38 -7.88 -21.68
N GLY A 621 3.47 -8.00 -20.93
CA GLY A 621 4.61 -8.85 -21.24
C GLY A 621 4.30 -10.34 -21.03
N PRO A 622 5.24 -11.25 -21.38
CA PRO A 622 5.04 -12.70 -21.21
C PRO A 622 4.69 -13.17 -19.79
N SER A 623 5.14 -12.44 -18.77
CA SER A 623 4.91 -12.79 -17.37
C SER A 623 3.83 -11.93 -16.69
N ASP A 624 3.31 -10.91 -17.39
CA ASP A 624 2.23 -10.07 -16.90
C ASP A 624 0.87 -10.81 -16.90
N PRO A 625 -0.13 -10.33 -16.12
CA PRO A 625 -1.51 -10.78 -16.25
C PRO A 625 -2.14 -10.39 -17.59
N ASN A 626 -3.37 -10.84 -17.85
CA ASN A 626 -4.07 -10.58 -19.13
C ASN A 626 -4.24 -9.09 -19.43
N CYS A 627 -4.27 -8.24 -18.41
CA CYS A 627 -4.32 -6.79 -18.51
C CYS A 627 -3.40 -6.13 -17.48
N ILE A 628 -2.67 -5.11 -17.90
CA ILE A 628 -1.82 -4.28 -17.05
C ILE A 628 -2.40 -2.87 -16.94
N THR A 629 -2.06 -2.19 -15.85
CA THR A 629 -2.51 -0.81 -15.57
C THR A 629 -1.38 0.20 -15.77
N PHE A 630 -1.76 1.39 -16.22
CA PHE A 630 -0.97 2.60 -16.32
C PHE A 630 -1.81 3.78 -15.82
N ALA A 631 -1.19 4.90 -15.47
CA ALA A 631 -1.90 6.13 -15.16
C ALA A 631 -1.89 7.11 -16.34
N TYR A 632 -3.01 7.79 -16.57
CA TYR A 632 -3.08 8.99 -17.39
C TYR A 632 -3.34 10.23 -16.52
N TYR A 633 -2.78 11.36 -16.94
CA TYR A 633 -2.66 12.59 -16.16
C TYR A 633 -2.49 13.80 -17.09
N SER A 634 -2.51 15.02 -16.55
CA SER A 634 -2.12 16.23 -17.31
C SER A 634 -0.62 16.50 -17.18
N SER A 635 0.05 16.70 -18.30
CA SER A 635 1.49 16.98 -18.38
C SER A 635 1.84 18.46 -18.53
N VAL A 636 0.90 19.40 -18.28
CA VAL A 636 1.19 20.85 -18.37
C VAL A 636 2.01 21.29 -17.16
N SER A 637 1.54 20.94 -15.97
CA SER A 637 2.28 21.08 -14.71
C SER A 637 2.06 19.80 -13.91
N LEU A 638 2.99 18.85 -14.05
CA LEU A 638 2.82 17.47 -13.57
C LEU A 638 2.31 17.42 -12.12
N VAL A 639 3.02 18.07 -11.20
CA VAL A 639 2.69 18.05 -9.76
C VAL A 639 1.39 18.78 -9.50
N LYS A 640 1.28 20.06 -9.88
CA LYS A 640 0.11 20.89 -9.57
C LYS A 640 -1.18 20.37 -10.21
N ASP A 641 -1.13 19.88 -11.44
CA ASP A 641 -2.30 19.34 -12.13
C ASP A 641 -2.76 18.02 -11.47
N LEU A 642 -1.81 17.17 -11.06
CA LEU A 642 -2.07 15.92 -10.35
C LEU A 642 -2.70 16.19 -8.98
N MET A 643 -2.10 17.07 -8.17
CA MET A 643 -2.62 17.49 -6.85
C MET A 643 -4.00 18.16 -6.97
N SER A 644 -4.23 18.91 -8.05
CA SER A 644 -5.55 19.50 -8.35
C SER A 644 -6.62 18.47 -8.71
N GLY A 645 -6.25 17.23 -9.07
CA GLY A 645 -7.17 16.08 -9.25
C GLY A 645 -7.16 15.39 -10.62
N LEU A 646 -6.23 15.72 -11.53
CA LEU A 646 -6.22 15.17 -12.91
C LEU A 646 -5.43 13.87 -13.02
N VAL A 647 -6.11 12.76 -12.73
CA VAL A 647 -5.55 11.41 -12.84
C VAL A 647 -6.63 10.40 -13.23
N GLY A 648 -6.27 9.34 -13.95
CA GLY A 648 -7.14 8.18 -14.14
C GLY A 648 -6.40 6.94 -14.65
N PRO A 649 -7.07 5.78 -14.64
CA PRO A 649 -6.45 4.51 -15.03
C PRO A 649 -6.58 4.21 -16.53
N LEU A 650 -5.48 3.79 -17.14
CA LEU A 650 -5.40 3.20 -18.46
C LEU A 650 -5.11 1.69 -18.33
N ILE A 651 -6.02 0.86 -18.80
CA ILE A 651 -5.90 -0.60 -18.75
C ILE A 651 -5.61 -1.12 -20.15
N VAL A 652 -4.47 -1.79 -20.30
CA VAL A 652 -4.05 -2.39 -21.57
C VAL A 652 -4.06 -3.90 -21.46
N CYS A 653 -4.84 -4.54 -22.32
CA CYS A 653 -5.07 -5.98 -22.34
C CYS A 653 -4.44 -6.68 -23.54
N HIS A 654 -4.22 -7.98 -23.41
CA HIS A 654 -4.02 -8.85 -24.56
C HIS A 654 -5.22 -8.82 -25.52
N LYS A 655 -4.98 -9.17 -26.78
CA LYS A 655 -6.03 -9.24 -27.82
C LYS A 655 -7.14 -10.21 -27.45
N ASN A 656 -8.39 -9.84 -27.72
CA ASN A 656 -9.63 -10.60 -27.52
C ASN A 656 -10.10 -10.78 -26.07
N ILE A 657 -9.44 -10.16 -25.08
CA ILE A 657 -9.84 -10.21 -23.66
C ILE A 657 -11.08 -9.35 -23.42
N LEU A 658 -11.21 -8.23 -24.13
CA LEU A 658 -12.31 -7.29 -23.96
C LEU A 658 -13.53 -7.71 -24.81
N ASN A 659 -14.74 -7.47 -24.28
CA ASN A 659 -16.00 -7.67 -24.99
C ASN A 659 -16.38 -6.43 -25.83
N SER A 660 -17.57 -6.46 -26.46
CA SER A 660 -18.07 -5.35 -27.27
C SER A 660 -18.23 -4.04 -26.48
N ASP A 661 -18.57 -4.15 -25.19
CA ASP A 661 -18.70 -3.04 -24.26
C ASP A 661 -17.38 -2.68 -23.57
N ARG A 662 -16.27 -3.25 -24.07
CA ARG A 662 -14.90 -3.05 -23.57
C ARG A 662 -14.68 -3.55 -22.14
N ARG A 663 -15.57 -4.36 -21.58
CA ARG A 663 -15.37 -5.02 -20.29
C ARG A 663 -14.58 -6.32 -20.47
N ARG A 664 -13.83 -6.70 -19.44
CA ARG A 664 -13.08 -7.95 -19.42
C ARG A 664 -14.03 -9.16 -19.37
N LYS A 665 -13.70 -10.23 -20.09
CA LYS A 665 -14.49 -11.49 -20.14
C LYS A 665 -13.99 -12.57 -19.18
N ASP A 666 -12.76 -12.40 -18.68
CA ASP A 666 -12.01 -13.42 -17.94
C ASP A 666 -12.14 -13.32 -16.42
N ILE A 667 -12.74 -12.22 -15.93
CA ILE A 667 -12.96 -11.92 -14.52
C ILE A 667 -14.40 -11.45 -14.31
N ASP A 668 -14.85 -11.52 -13.05
CA ASP A 668 -16.20 -11.10 -12.67
C ASP A 668 -16.26 -9.60 -12.38
N LYS A 669 -15.22 -9.03 -11.75
CA LYS A 669 -15.15 -7.60 -11.37
C LYS A 669 -13.74 -7.04 -11.46
N GLU A 670 -13.64 -5.75 -11.75
CA GLU A 670 -12.37 -5.01 -11.72
C GLU A 670 -12.50 -3.73 -10.89
N PHE A 671 -11.47 -3.45 -10.10
CA PHE A 671 -11.40 -2.26 -9.25
C PHE A 671 -10.09 -1.51 -9.53
N ALA A 672 -10.13 -0.19 -9.46
CA ALA A 672 -8.95 0.66 -9.60
C ALA A 672 -8.82 1.47 -8.31
N LEU A 673 -7.64 1.44 -7.69
CA LEU A 673 -7.37 2.14 -6.45
C LEU A 673 -6.11 2.98 -6.61
N LEU A 674 -6.27 4.28 -6.46
CA LEU A 674 -5.23 5.27 -6.31
C LEU A 674 -5.03 5.53 -4.82
N PHE A 675 -3.83 5.22 -4.34
CA PHE A 675 -3.35 5.65 -3.04
C PHE A 675 -2.46 6.87 -3.26
N MET A 676 -2.86 7.98 -2.66
CA MET A 676 -2.19 9.26 -2.81
C MET A 676 -2.59 10.22 -1.69
N VAL A 677 -1.62 10.93 -1.14
CA VAL A 677 -1.79 12.13 -0.31
C VAL A 677 -1.98 13.30 -1.25
N PHE A 678 -3.21 13.82 -1.30
CA PHE A 678 -3.50 15.02 -2.08
C PHE A 678 -3.04 16.24 -1.30
N ASP A 679 -1.86 16.74 -1.63
CA ASP A 679 -1.36 17.99 -1.08
C ASP A 679 -2.05 19.19 -1.75
N GLU A 680 -3.08 19.73 -1.08
CA GLU A 680 -3.82 20.88 -1.58
C GLU A 680 -3.01 22.18 -1.52
N ASN A 681 -1.86 22.20 -0.84
CA ASN A 681 -0.93 23.34 -0.87
C ASN A 681 -0.32 23.52 -2.26
N GLU A 682 -0.14 22.43 -3.01
CA GLU A 682 0.35 22.44 -4.39
C GLU A 682 -0.75 22.56 -5.46
N SER A 683 -2.01 22.62 -5.03
CA SER A 683 -3.16 22.74 -5.92
C SER A 683 -3.22 24.13 -6.59
N HIS A 684 -3.60 24.15 -7.87
CA HIS A 684 -3.88 25.40 -8.60
C HIS A 684 -5.02 26.22 -7.99
N TYR A 685 -5.80 25.60 -7.10
CA TYR A 685 -7.01 26.15 -6.50
C TYR A 685 -6.82 26.58 -5.04
N LEU A 686 -5.63 26.47 -4.45
CA LEU A 686 -5.38 26.84 -3.05
C LEU A 686 -5.90 28.25 -2.72
N ASP A 687 -5.54 29.25 -3.52
CA ASP A 687 -5.98 30.64 -3.31
C ASP A 687 -7.50 30.81 -3.42
N GLU A 688 -8.14 30.09 -4.35
CA GLU A 688 -9.60 30.08 -4.46
C GLU A 688 -10.23 29.42 -3.23
N ASN A 689 -9.61 28.36 -2.69
CA ASN A 689 -10.11 27.64 -1.51
C ASN A 689 -9.96 28.48 -0.23
N ILE A 690 -8.81 29.13 -0.01
CA ILE A 690 -8.60 30.09 1.09
C ILE A 690 -9.67 31.18 1.06
N LYS A 691 -9.88 31.79 -0.11
CA LYS A 691 -10.89 32.84 -0.26
C LYS A 691 -12.31 32.32 -0.03
N THR A 692 -12.63 31.11 -0.48
CA THR A 692 -13.99 30.56 -0.44
C THR A 692 -14.36 30.05 0.95
N TYR A 693 -13.46 29.31 1.60
CA TYR A 693 -13.75 28.58 2.83
C TYR A 693 -13.27 29.30 4.09
N LEU A 694 -12.23 30.15 4.01
CA LEU A 694 -11.75 30.95 5.15
C LEU A 694 -12.21 32.41 5.11
N ASN A 695 -12.74 32.89 3.97
CA ASN A 695 -13.02 34.31 3.73
C ASN A 695 -11.79 35.22 3.95
N ALA A 696 -10.59 34.67 3.79
CA ALA A 696 -9.32 35.37 3.95
C ALA A 696 -8.78 35.89 2.61
N ASP A 697 -7.90 36.89 2.68
CA ASP A 697 -7.13 37.39 1.54
C ASP A 697 -5.91 36.50 1.32
N PRO A 698 -5.83 35.71 0.23
CA PRO A 698 -4.74 34.74 0.04
C PRO A 698 -3.35 35.38 -0.04
N GLU A 699 -3.23 36.68 -0.34
CA GLU A 699 -1.94 37.38 -0.36
C GLU A 699 -1.43 37.75 1.04
N LYS A 700 -2.30 37.77 2.06
CA LYS A 700 -1.96 38.12 3.44
C LYS A 700 -2.07 36.95 4.41
N PHE A 701 -2.72 35.87 3.98
CA PHE A 701 -2.83 34.65 4.74
C PHE A 701 -1.47 33.94 4.78
N ASP A 702 -1.08 33.46 5.96
CA ASP A 702 0.16 32.71 6.11
C ASP A 702 -0.04 31.27 5.62
N LYS A 703 0.41 31.00 4.38
CA LYS A 703 0.30 29.68 3.75
C LYS A 703 1.40 28.71 4.20
N TYR A 704 2.42 29.23 4.89
CA TYR A 704 3.59 28.47 5.32
C TYR A 704 3.53 28.12 6.81
N ASP A 705 2.42 28.45 7.47
CA ASP A 705 2.11 27.93 8.80
C ASP A 705 2.02 26.40 8.74
N GLY A 706 2.76 25.72 9.61
CA GLY A 706 2.87 24.27 9.59
C GLY A 706 1.54 23.55 9.82
N ASP A 707 0.69 24.07 10.71
CA ASP A 707 -0.63 23.49 10.98
C ASP A 707 -1.56 23.65 9.76
N PHE A 708 -1.51 24.80 9.08
CA PHE A 708 -2.23 25.01 7.83
C PHE A 708 -1.76 24.05 6.73
N MET A 709 -0.45 23.94 6.51
CA MET A 709 0.11 23.06 5.50
C MET A 709 -0.29 21.60 5.74
N GLU A 710 -0.19 21.14 6.98
CA GLU A 710 -0.55 19.77 7.37
C GLU A 710 -2.05 19.50 7.20
N SER A 711 -2.91 20.46 7.54
CA SER A 711 -4.37 20.33 7.37
C SER A 711 -4.80 20.12 5.91
N ASN A 712 -3.97 20.53 4.96
CA ASN A 712 -4.22 20.46 3.53
C ASN A 712 -3.63 19.19 2.87
N LYS A 713 -2.96 18.31 3.63
CA LYS A 713 -2.48 17.00 3.14
C LYS A 713 -3.55 15.93 3.31
N MET A 714 -4.30 15.67 2.24
CA MET A 714 -5.49 14.82 2.30
C MET A 714 -5.15 13.36 1.94
N HIS A 715 -4.98 12.53 2.96
CA HIS A 715 -4.55 11.13 2.87
C HIS A 715 -5.70 10.20 2.43
N GLY A 716 -5.94 10.07 1.12
CA GLY A 716 -7.14 9.42 0.60
C GLY A 716 -6.90 8.21 -0.30
N ILE A 717 -7.90 7.33 -0.37
CA ILE A 717 -8.02 6.30 -1.42
C ILE A 717 -9.04 6.81 -2.44
N ASN A 718 -8.63 6.96 -3.70
CA ASN A 718 -9.45 7.59 -4.75
C ASN A 718 -10.00 8.98 -4.35
N GLY A 719 -9.26 9.72 -3.52
CA GLY A 719 -9.65 11.03 -3.01
C GLY A 719 -10.74 10.99 -1.93
N LYS A 720 -10.92 9.88 -1.22
CA LYS A 720 -11.83 9.73 -0.07
C LYS A 720 -11.11 9.23 1.16
N MET A 721 -11.54 9.70 2.32
CA MET A 721 -10.95 9.39 3.63
C MET A 721 -11.99 8.72 4.54
N TYR A 722 -11.52 7.97 5.55
CA TYR A 722 -12.34 7.38 6.62
C TYR A 722 -13.60 6.65 6.12
N ALA A 723 -13.41 5.66 5.23
CA ALA A 723 -14.47 4.83 4.64
C ALA A 723 -15.57 5.58 3.87
N ASN A 724 -15.29 6.79 3.39
CA ASN A 724 -16.14 7.49 2.42
C ASN A 724 -15.96 7.00 0.97
N LEU A 725 -15.05 6.05 0.71
CA LEU A 725 -14.93 5.38 -0.59
C LEU A 725 -15.92 4.22 -0.68
N HIS A 726 -16.90 4.32 -1.59
CA HIS A 726 -17.93 3.29 -1.79
C HIS A 726 -17.74 2.53 -3.11
N GLY A 727 -18.64 1.58 -3.41
CA GLY A 727 -18.65 0.83 -4.67
C GLY A 727 -17.76 -0.42 -4.72
N LEU A 728 -17.02 -0.74 -3.65
CA LEU A 728 -16.14 -1.91 -3.57
C LEU A 728 -16.92 -3.18 -3.15
N ASN A 729 -17.85 -3.61 -4.00
CA ASN A 729 -18.74 -4.75 -3.72
C ASN A 729 -18.43 -5.95 -4.61
N MET A 730 -18.24 -7.12 -4.03
CA MET A 730 -18.05 -8.41 -4.72
C MET A 730 -18.89 -9.52 -4.09
N THR A 731 -18.98 -10.67 -4.74
CA THR A 731 -19.67 -11.86 -4.25
C THR A 731 -18.65 -12.93 -3.92
N GLU A 732 -18.92 -13.77 -2.94
CA GLU A 732 -18.09 -14.91 -2.57
C GLU A 732 -17.76 -15.78 -3.81
N ASN A 733 -16.46 -16.06 -3.98
CA ASN A 733 -15.84 -16.72 -5.14
C ASN A 733 -15.77 -15.91 -6.45
N ASP A 734 -16.15 -14.63 -6.46
CA ASP A 734 -15.87 -13.75 -7.60
C ASP A 734 -14.36 -13.70 -7.83
N LYS A 735 -13.95 -13.83 -9.09
CA LYS A 735 -12.59 -13.52 -9.53
C LYS A 735 -12.52 -12.03 -9.80
N THR A 736 -11.71 -11.36 -9.02
CA THR A 736 -11.54 -9.91 -9.06
C THR A 736 -10.12 -9.55 -9.47
N GLU A 737 -10.00 -8.45 -10.21
CA GLU A 737 -8.71 -7.84 -10.51
C GLU A 737 -8.66 -6.44 -9.91
N TRP A 738 -7.56 -6.10 -9.25
CA TRP A 738 -7.37 -4.78 -8.66
C TRP A 738 -6.15 -4.11 -9.29
N TYR A 739 -6.38 -2.91 -9.82
CA TYR A 739 -5.35 -2.04 -10.39
C TYR A 739 -4.92 -1.05 -9.31
N LEU A 740 -3.77 -1.32 -8.69
CA LEU A 740 -3.17 -0.50 -7.66
C LEU A 740 -2.26 0.55 -8.29
N ILE A 741 -2.45 1.80 -7.91
CA ILE A 741 -1.77 2.98 -8.45
C ILE A 741 -1.22 3.78 -7.27
N GLY A 742 0.11 3.91 -7.20
CA GLY A 742 0.80 4.83 -6.29
C GLY A 742 1.37 6.02 -7.06
N LEU A 743 1.04 7.23 -6.65
CA LEU A 743 1.51 8.50 -7.21
C LEU A 743 1.60 9.52 -6.07
N GLY A 744 2.40 10.57 -6.24
CA GLY A 744 2.51 11.63 -5.26
C GLY A 744 3.96 12.02 -4.98
N ASN A 745 4.27 12.30 -3.72
CA ASN A 745 5.57 12.77 -3.24
C ASN A 745 6.30 11.69 -2.40
N GLU A 746 7.36 12.07 -1.69
CA GLU A 746 8.20 11.15 -0.90
C GLU A 746 7.44 10.46 0.24
N VAL A 747 6.42 11.14 0.79
CA VAL A 747 5.50 10.58 1.78
C VAL A 747 4.59 9.49 1.20
N ASP A 748 4.40 9.43 -0.12
CA ASP A 748 3.51 8.48 -0.80
C ASP A 748 4.10 7.06 -0.95
N MET A 749 4.66 6.55 0.14
CA MET A 749 4.89 5.13 0.34
C MET A 749 3.64 4.50 0.96
N HIS A 750 2.97 3.61 0.23
CA HIS A 750 1.73 3.01 0.68
C HIS A 750 1.81 1.49 0.70
N THR A 751 1.44 0.89 1.81
CA THR A 751 1.47 -0.57 1.99
C THR A 751 0.02 -1.07 2.04
N VAL A 752 -0.53 -1.43 0.88
CA VAL A 752 -1.96 -1.72 0.72
C VAL A 752 -2.30 -3.08 1.30
N HIS A 753 -3.05 -3.09 2.41
CA HIS A 753 -3.48 -4.31 3.08
C HIS A 753 -4.98 -4.59 2.85
N PHE A 754 -5.30 -5.85 2.55
CA PHE A 754 -6.68 -6.35 2.44
C PHE A 754 -6.98 -7.29 3.60
N HIS A 755 -7.92 -6.92 4.48
CA HIS A 755 -8.32 -7.81 5.57
C HIS A 755 -9.00 -9.07 5.01
N ALA A 756 -8.71 -10.21 5.65
CA ALA A 756 -9.24 -11.56 5.38
C ALA A 756 -8.97 -12.13 3.98
N GLN A 757 -8.37 -11.35 3.08
CA GLN A 757 -8.10 -11.76 1.72
C GLN A 757 -6.60 -11.79 1.48
N SER A 758 -6.15 -12.82 0.77
CA SER A 758 -4.84 -12.77 0.13
C SER A 758 -5.03 -12.71 -1.37
N PHE A 759 -4.06 -12.12 -2.06
CA PHE A 759 -4.06 -11.98 -3.50
C PHE A 759 -2.78 -12.59 -4.08
N THR A 760 -2.78 -12.75 -5.39
CA THR A 760 -1.58 -13.10 -6.14
C THR A 760 -1.20 -11.96 -7.06
N TYR A 761 0.09 -11.68 -7.15
CA TYR A 761 0.64 -10.76 -8.14
C TYR A 761 1.67 -11.52 -8.99
N LYS A 762 1.91 -11.03 -10.20
CA LYS A 762 2.85 -11.65 -11.13
C LYS A 762 4.08 -10.77 -11.28
N MET A 763 5.24 -11.38 -11.11
CA MET A 763 6.53 -10.85 -11.58
C MET A 763 7.00 -11.70 -12.75
N ASN A 764 7.97 -12.60 -12.55
CA ASN A 764 8.27 -13.68 -13.49
C ASN A 764 7.33 -14.89 -13.29
N HIS A 765 6.95 -15.10 -12.04
CA HIS A 765 6.01 -16.12 -11.61
C HIS A 765 4.91 -15.49 -10.75
N SER A 766 3.89 -16.27 -10.41
CA SER A 766 2.86 -15.85 -9.46
C SER A 766 3.41 -15.95 -8.04
N HIS A 767 3.17 -14.92 -7.24
CA HIS A 767 3.58 -14.82 -5.83
C HIS A 767 2.37 -14.47 -4.97
N ARG A 768 2.34 -14.98 -3.74
CA ARG A 768 1.26 -14.75 -2.76
C ARG A 768 1.61 -13.59 -1.83
N ALA A 769 0.65 -12.69 -1.61
CA ALA A 769 0.74 -11.61 -0.62
C ALA A 769 -0.66 -11.19 -0.11
N ASP A 770 -0.70 -10.41 0.96
CA ASP A 770 -1.89 -9.70 1.46
C ASP A 770 -1.60 -8.20 1.74
N VAL A 771 -0.33 -7.79 1.56
CA VAL A 771 0.14 -6.40 1.58
C VAL A 771 0.93 -6.17 0.28
N TYR A 772 0.69 -5.06 -0.40
CA TYR A 772 1.48 -4.65 -1.56
C TYR A 772 2.02 -3.24 -1.42
N ASP A 773 3.31 -3.06 -1.69
CA ASP A 773 3.99 -1.78 -1.56
C ASP A 773 3.86 -0.95 -2.84
N LEU A 774 3.34 0.26 -2.69
CA LEU A 774 3.18 1.25 -3.73
C LEU A 774 4.05 2.47 -3.42
N PHE A 775 4.70 2.96 -4.45
CA PHE A 775 5.54 4.17 -4.43
C PHE A 775 5.16 5.05 -5.62
N PRO A 776 5.57 6.33 -5.69
CA PRO A 776 5.25 7.19 -6.81
C PRO A 776 5.63 6.57 -8.16
N GLY A 777 4.63 6.38 -9.03
CA GLY A 777 4.75 5.75 -10.34
C GLY A 777 4.67 4.23 -10.35
N THR A 778 4.33 3.59 -9.23
CA THR A 778 4.07 2.15 -9.16
C THR A 778 2.67 1.84 -9.67
N PHE A 779 2.59 1.05 -10.74
CA PHE A 779 1.33 0.53 -11.28
C PHE A 779 1.37 -0.99 -11.24
N GLN A 780 0.52 -1.59 -10.41
CA GLN A 780 0.47 -3.04 -10.26
C GLN A 780 -0.94 -3.57 -10.42
N THR A 781 -1.05 -4.69 -11.11
CA THR A 781 -2.28 -5.48 -11.15
C THR A 781 -2.15 -6.67 -10.19
N ILE A 782 -3.16 -6.87 -9.34
CA ILE A 782 -3.27 -8.04 -8.44
C ILE A 782 -4.56 -8.82 -8.71
N GLU A 783 -4.46 -10.15 -8.64
CA GLU A 783 -5.56 -11.09 -8.83
C GLU A 783 -6.04 -11.58 -7.45
N LEU A 784 -7.33 -11.36 -7.14
CA LEU A 784 -7.94 -11.73 -5.85
C LEU A 784 -9.20 -12.55 -6.10
N THR A 785 -9.35 -13.68 -5.41
CA THR A 785 -10.60 -14.45 -5.39
C THR A 785 -11.31 -14.17 -4.07
N ALA A 786 -12.53 -13.63 -4.14
CA ALA A 786 -13.27 -13.20 -2.97
C ALA A 786 -13.54 -14.37 -2.01
N GLY A 787 -13.02 -14.25 -0.78
CA GLY A 787 -13.13 -15.21 0.31
C GLY A 787 -14.41 -15.04 1.13
N SER A 788 -14.27 -15.01 2.47
CA SER A 788 -15.39 -15.00 3.40
C SER A 788 -16.32 -13.80 3.22
N PRO A 789 -17.65 -13.99 3.22
CA PRO A 789 -18.61 -12.90 3.24
C PRO A 789 -18.44 -11.99 4.46
N GLY A 790 -18.60 -10.69 4.27
CA GLY A 790 -18.42 -9.69 5.32
C GLY A 790 -18.06 -8.32 4.78
N GLN A 791 -17.95 -7.35 5.70
CA GLN A 791 -17.35 -6.04 5.44
C GLN A 791 -15.93 -6.03 5.99
N TRP A 792 -14.97 -5.84 5.11
CA TRP A 792 -13.54 -6.00 5.38
C TRP A 792 -12.81 -4.67 5.19
N LEU A 793 -11.87 -4.38 6.09
CA LEU A 793 -11.06 -3.18 6.01
C LEU A 793 -10.03 -3.30 4.88
N LEU A 794 -9.81 -2.19 4.17
CA LEU A 794 -8.76 -2.00 3.20
C LEU A 794 -8.07 -0.68 3.53
N HIS A 795 -6.79 -0.73 3.82
CA HIS A 795 -6.06 0.45 4.29
C HIS A 795 -4.59 0.41 3.87
N CYS A 796 -3.93 1.56 3.98
CA CYS A 796 -2.48 1.66 3.96
C CYS A 796 -1.93 1.24 5.33
N HIS A 797 -0.90 0.41 5.43
CA HIS A 797 -0.33 -0.04 6.73
C HIS A 797 0.74 0.94 7.28
N VAL A 798 0.92 2.10 6.66
CA VAL A 798 1.77 3.18 7.20
C VAL A 798 1.00 3.94 8.27
N THR A 799 1.61 4.08 9.45
CA THR A 799 0.95 4.62 10.66
C THR A 799 0.29 5.98 10.43
N ASP A 800 1.03 6.93 9.88
CA ASP A 800 0.55 8.28 9.63
C ASP A 800 -0.65 8.29 8.67
N HIS A 801 -0.57 7.51 7.60
CA HIS A 801 -1.64 7.38 6.61
C HIS A 801 -2.92 6.77 7.18
N ILE A 802 -2.84 5.80 8.11
CA ILE A 802 -4.03 5.24 8.79
C ILE A 802 -4.69 6.31 9.64
N HIS A 803 -3.93 6.97 10.51
CA HIS A 803 -4.46 7.99 11.42
C HIS A 803 -5.03 9.18 10.64
N ALA A 804 -4.43 9.53 9.52
CA ALA A 804 -4.93 10.54 8.60
C ALA A 804 -6.10 10.09 7.71
N GLY A 805 -6.52 8.82 7.77
CA GLY A 805 -7.78 8.37 7.18
C GLY A 805 -7.70 7.66 5.83
N MET A 806 -6.52 7.19 5.42
CA MET A 806 -6.30 6.40 4.19
C MET A 806 -6.79 4.95 4.36
N GLU A 807 -8.10 4.81 4.51
CA GLU A 807 -8.77 3.55 4.77
C GLU A 807 -10.21 3.54 4.29
N THR A 808 -10.68 2.37 3.89
CA THR A 808 -12.06 2.13 3.50
C THR A 808 -12.49 0.69 3.75
N ILE A 809 -13.72 0.37 3.39
CA ILE A 809 -14.31 -0.96 3.48
C ILE A 809 -14.64 -1.48 2.08
N PHE A 810 -14.37 -2.77 1.86
CA PHE A 810 -14.96 -3.52 0.76
C PHE A 810 -15.93 -4.59 1.30
N THR A 811 -16.96 -4.91 0.52
CA THR A 811 -18.00 -5.85 0.92
C THR A 811 -17.97 -7.09 0.05
N VAL A 812 -17.89 -8.26 0.69
CA VAL A 812 -18.08 -9.57 0.07
C VAL A 812 -19.47 -10.09 0.44
N HIS A 813 -20.36 -10.20 -0.54
CA HIS A 813 -21.70 -10.74 -0.36
C HIS A 813 -21.69 -12.27 -0.41
N PRO A 814 -22.53 -12.96 0.38
CA PRO A 814 -22.66 -14.41 0.27
C PRO A 814 -23.22 -14.79 -1.10
N LYS A 815 -22.74 -15.89 -1.66
CA LYS A 815 -23.28 -16.41 -2.92
C LYS A 815 -24.69 -16.95 -2.67
N GLU A 816 -25.69 -16.48 -3.43
CA GLU A 816 -27.04 -17.03 -3.33
C GLU A 816 -27.03 -18.53 -3.68
N THR A 817 -27.16 -19.38 -2.67
CA THR A 817 -27.49 -20.78 -2.90
C THR A 817 -28.95 -20.83 -3.33
N ASN A 818 -29.23 -21.33 -4.53
CA ASN A 818 -30.58 -21.71 -4.97
C ASN A 818 -31.09 -22.85 -4.07
N SER A 819 -31.43 -22.56 -2.82
CA SER A 819 -32.33 -23.39 -2.04
C SER A 819 -33.69 -23.24 -2.67
N VAL A 820 -34.10 -24.27 -3.42
CA VAL A 820 -35.47 -24.47 -3.87
C VAL A 820 -36.39 -24.12 -2.70
N SER A 821 -37.08 -22.98 -2.81
CA SER A 821 -38.19 -22.61 -1.92
C SER A 821 -39.35 -23.55 -2.22
N GLY A 822 -39.21 -24.79 -1.76
CA GLY A 822 -40.21 -25.83 -1.79
C GLY A 822 -40.80 -25.97 -0.39
N ILE A 823 -42.11 -25.73 -0.33
CA ILE A 823 -43.03 -26.09 0.76
C ILE A 823 -43.12 -25.08 1.92
N THR A 824 -43.96 -24.07 1.70
CA THR A 824 -44.76 -23.44 2.75
C THR A 824 -45.66 -24.49 3.40
N THR A 825 -45.30 -24.99 4.58
CA THR A 825 -46.27 -25.57 5.51
C THR A 825 -46.82 -24.47 6.42
N HIS A 826 -48.08 -24.10 6.18
CA HIS A 826 -48.88 -23.32 7.11
C HIS A 826 -48.99 -24.01 8.47
N ALA A 827 -48.44 -23.40 9.51
CA ALA A 827 -48.85 -23.63 10.88
C ALA A 827 -49.49 -22.34 11.42
N SER A 828 -50.82 -22.29 11.32
CA SER A 828 -51.66 -21.27 11.93
C SER A 828 -51.83 -21.58 13.42
N THR A 829 -51.34 -20.70 14.29
CA THR A 829 -51.88 -20.55 15.65
C THR A 829 -52.55 -19.18 15.73
N LYS A 830 -53.89 -19.19 15.70
CA LYS A 830 -54.75 -18.05 16.03
C LYS A 830 -54.53 -17.66 17.49
N GLY A 831 -54.47 -16.36 17.73
CA GLY A 831 -54.19 -15.75 19.02
C GLY A 831 -55.33 -15.82 20.04
N ASP A 832 -54.97 -15.40 21.24
CA ASP A 832 -55.87 -15.24 22.38
C ASP A 832 -55.81 -13.79 22.86
N LEU A 833 -56.86 -13.03 22.55
CA LEU A 833 -57.21 -11.78 23.20
C LEU A 833 -58.74 -11.69 23.17
N ARG A 834 -59.37 -11.99 24.30
CA ARG A 834 -60.65 -11.43 24.77
C ARG A 834 -61.01 -11.99 26.15
N GLN A 835 -61.28 -11.12 27.14
CA GLN A 835 -62.65 -10.89 27.63
C GLN A 835 -62.75 -9.85 28.76
N GLY A 836 -63.90 -9.17 28.76
CA GLY A 836 -64.45 -8.23 29.74
C GLY A 836 -65.02 -7.02 28.98
N GLU A 837 -66.33 -6.81 28.80
CA GLU A 837 -67.50 -7.21 29.57
C GLU A 837 -68.79 -7.18 28.71
N LYS A 838 -69.74 -8.04 29.11
CA LYS A 838 -71.24 -7.92 29.11
C LYS A 838 -71.99 -7.91 27.77
N GLU A 839 -72.74 -8.99 27.50
CA GLU A 839 -74.20 -9.17 27.74
C GLU A 839 -75.02 -8.28 26.78
N GLU A 840 -75.97 -8.73 25.96
CA GLU A 840 -76.88 -9.86 26.03
C GLU A 840 -77.47 -10.08 24.60
N VAL A 841 -77.58 -11.35 24.17
CA VAL A 841 -78.72 -12.04 23.50
C VAL A 841 -79.61 -11.27 22.47
N THR A 842 -80.11 -11.80 21.35
CA THR A 842 -79.86 -12.90 20.39
C THR A 842 -80.82 -12.61 19.20
N GLU A 843 -80.58 -13.29 18.07
CA GLU A 843 -81.55 -13.64 17.01
C GLU A 843 -81.85 -12.62 15.89
N ILE A 844 -81.94 -12.96 14.60
CA ILE A 844 -81.62 -14.13 13.74
C ILE A 844 -81.83 -13.63 12.29
N PHE A 845 -80.89 -13.94 11.37
CA PHE A 845 -80.97 -14.02 9.89
C PHE A 845 -81.42 -12.74 9.11
N LYS A 846 -80.89 -12.37 7.95
CA LYS A 846 -80.14 -13.05 6.89
C LYS A 846 -79.60 -11.98 5.92
N GLU A 847 -78.52 -12.32 5.21
CA GLU A 847 -78.15 -11.80 3.89
C GLU A 847 -77.94 -10.28 3.72
N LYS A 848 -76.65 -9.89 3.65
CA LYS A 848 -76.05 -9.29 2.45
C LYS A 848 -74.53 -9.14 2.65
N GLY A 849 -73.77 -9.70 1.71
CA GLY A 849 -72.35 -9.42 1.53
C GLY A 849 -72.17 -8.66 0.20
N GLU A 850 -71.69 -7.44 0.33
CA GLU A 850 -70.74 -6.68 -0.50
C GLU A 850 -70.15 -5.70 0.55
N LEU A 851 -68.86 -5.64 0.86
CA LEU A 851 -67.61 -5.88 0.12
C LEU A 851 -66.55 -6.47 1.07
#